data_AF-A0AA40LJS3-F1
#
_entry.id   AF-A0AA40LJS3-F1
#
_cell.length_a   1.000
_cell.length_b   1.000
_cell.length_c   1.000
_cell.angle_alpha   90.00
_cell.angle_beta   90.00
_cell.angle_gamma   90.00
#
_symmetry.space_group_name_H-M   'P 1'
#
loop_
_entity.id
_entity.type
_entity.pdbx_description
1 polymer ?
#
loop_
_entity_poly.entity_id
_entity_poly.type
_entity_poly.pdbx_seq_one_letter_code
_entity_poly.pdbx_strand_id
1 'polypeptide(L)'
;MHLALCCSHSGSPGPCPPLIIKVTAPLSHQYLRRQQHPPLAMALPWALAVLSLLPLLDAHSPACPNFSVPITNASLDQISGKWFYIASVYRFPEYKKEASEIHAAFFYFTPNHTEDTILSREYTTMRGQCIYNSSNLRVHRENATLTKYENGTEHYGHLLLPKDPKTFMLAAFPEDKQKMGLSFFADKPEVTPEQMEQFYDYLTCMGMDKSEVLYADEKKNLCLPLEKQHDEERRKEKERALPTAHYKGHRTPQPPVPPTPAASSSGHGAARALAILSLLPLLDAQSPACPNFSVPITNASLDQISGKGYYIAWAYRFPEFKKEASEIHAAFYYLTPNHTEDTILLREYMTMDPLCLLHGLTQRLSLPENGTEHYGHLLLPKDPKTFMVAYFPEDKQNMGLAFFADKPEVTQEQMEQFYDYLTCMGMDKSEVMYTDEKKNLCLPLEKQHDEERRKEKESGSPGPCPPLITIKVTAPLSHQYLRRQQHPPLAMALPWALAVLSLLPLLDAHSPACPNFSVPITNASLDQISGKWFYIASAYRFPEYKKEASKIHASFFYFTPNHTEDRILHREYMTVEGQCIYNSTNLRVHRENATLNKNENGTEHYGQLLLPKDPKTFMLASFPEDKQNMGLSFFADKPEVTPEQMEQFYDYLTCMGMDKSEVMYSDEKKNLCLPLEKQHDEERRKEKERSETGTALD
;
A
#
# COMPACT_ATOMS: atom_id res chain seq x y z
N MET A 1 27.37 -55.20 -0.01
CA MET A 1 28.72 -55.66 0.38
C MET A 1 29.72 -54.68 -0.24
N HIS A 2 30.49 -53.95 0.58
CA HIS A 2 31.68 -53.15 0.21
C HIS A 2 31.51 -51.97 -0.80
N LEU A 3 31.91 -50.73 -0.41
CA LEU A 3 33.16 -50.01 -0.76
C LEU A 3 33.20 -49.51 -2.23
N ALA A 4 33.65 -48.30 -2.58
CA ALA A 4 34.14 -47.16 -1.78
C ALA A 4 34.24 -45.86 -2.61
N LEU A 5 34.48 -44.74 -1.90
CA LEU A 5 35.41 -43.65 -2.23
C LEU A 5 35.35 -42.97 -3.62
N CYS A 6 35.16 -41.64 -3.58
CA CYS A 6 36.32 -40.75 -3.76
C CYS A 6 36.12 -39.39 -3.06
N CYS A 7 36.96 -39.09 -2.06
CA CYS A 7 37.22 -37.72 -1.64
C CYS A 7 38.45 -37.21 -2.40
N SER A 8 38.43 -35.93 -2.79
CA SER A 8 39.64 -35.19 -3.15
C SER A 8 39.86 -34.10 -2.11
N HIS A 9 41.08 -34.00 -1.57
CA HIS A 9 41.38 -33.31 -0.32
C HIS A 9 42.43 -32.22 -0.54
N SER A 10 42.07 -30.96 -0.26
CA SER A 10 42.99 -29.86 0.02
C SER A 10 42.18 -28.65 0.55
N GLY A 11 42.44 -28.08 1.73
CA GLY A 11 43.32 -28.50 2.81
C GLY A 11 43.18 -27.54 4.01
N SER A 12 43.46 -28.03 5.22
CA SER A 12 43.40 -27.34 6.52
C SER A 12 42.02 -26.88 7.04
N PRO A 13 41.64 -27.22 8.29
CA PRO A 13 40.45 -26.66 8.95
C PRO A 13 40.82 -25.31 9.61
N GLY A 14 40.65 -24.22 8.88
CA GLY A 14 40.58 -22.89 9.50
C GLY A 14 39.26 -22.73 10.27
N PRO A 15 39.23 -22.00 11.40
CA PRO A 15 37.95 -21.62 12.01
C PRO A 15 37.17 -20.74 11.02
N CYS A 16 35.87 -21.02 10.84
CA CYS A 16 35.01 -20.14 10.07
C CYS A 16 35.01 -18.73 10.71
N PRO A 17 35.36 -17.67 9.98
CA PRO A 17 35.37 -16.33 10.55
C PRO A 17 33.93 -15.87 10.80
N PRO A 18 33.64 -15.20 11.93
CA PRO A 18 32.36 -14.48 12.05
C PRO A 18 32.33 -13.36 11.00
N LEU A 19 31.22 -13.26 10.27
CA LEU A 19 30.97 -12.12 9.39
C LEU A 19 30.61 -10.90 10.26
N ILE A 20 31.64 -10.17 10.71
CA ILE A 20 31.46 -8.95 11.52
C ILE A 20 31.09 -7.79 10.60
N ILE A 21 29.80 -7.46 10.54
CA ILE A 21 29.35 -6.18 9.98
C ILE A 21 29.58 -5.09 11.02
N LYS A 22 30.59 -4.25 10.79
CA LYS A 22 30.80 -3.00 11.54
C LYS A 22 29.85 -1.92 11.01
N VAL A 23 29.04 -1.36 11.91
CA VAL A 23 28.44 -0.03 11.69
C VAL A 23 29.17 0.97 12.58
N THR A 24 29.79 1.96 11.95
CA THR A 24 30.48 3.07 12.63
C THR A 24 29.48 4.17 13.01
N ALA A 25 29.32 4.41 14.31
CA ALA A 25 28.74 5.66 14.81
C ALA A 25 29.85 6.71 15.06
N PRO A 26 29.59 8.02 14.85
CA PRO A 26 30.60 9.05 15.01
C PRO A 26 31.01 9.26 16.48
N LEU A 27 32.30 9.50 16.69
CA LEU A 27 32.89 9.77 17.99
C LEU A 27 32.45 11.14 18.56
N SER A 28 31.53 11.11 19.51
CA SER A 28 31.38 12.20 20.49
C SER A 28 32.39 11.99 21.63
N HIS A 29 33.47 12.77 21.63
CA HIS A 29 34.42 12.84 22.75
C HIS A 29 33.71 13.23 24.06
N GLN A 30 33.90 12.46 25.13
CA GLN A 30 33.85 13.02 26.49
C GLN A 30 34.99 12.56 27.38
N TYR A 31 35.40 13.49 28.26
CA TYR A 31 36.60 13.46 29.06
C TYR A 31 36.45 12.58 30.31
N LEU A 32 37.54 11.88 30.67
CA LEU A 32 37.77 11.41 32.04
C LEU A 32 37.85 12.62 32.99
N ARG A 33 36.90 12.75 33.93
CA ARG A 33 37.06 13.65 35.09
C ARG A 33 36.62 12.99 36.40
N ARG A 34 37.62 12.62 37.20
CA ARG A 34 37.46 12.34 38.64
C ARG A 34 37.06 13.62 39.37
N GLN A 35 36.02 13.55 40.20
CA GLN A 35 35.83 14.25 41.49
C GLN A 35 34.51 13.72 42.09
N GLN A 36 34.48 13.12 43.29
CA GLN A 36 34.54 13.78 44.61
C GLN A 36 33.45 14.84 44.82
N HIS A 37 32.39 14.43 45.51
CA HIS A 37 31.47 15.26 46.31
C HIS A 37 32.25 16.06 47.40
N PRO A 38 31.70 17.13 48.03
CA PRO A 38 30.28 17.32 48.38
C PRO A 38 29.76 18.78 48.12
N PRO A 39 28.78 19.38 48.85
CA PRO A 39 27.45 19.60 48.28
C PRO A 39 26.93 21.06 48.36
N LEU A 40 25.62 21.25 48.08
CA LEU A 40 24.77 22.44 48.24
C LEU A 40 24.71 23.46 47.07
N ALA A 41 23.69 23.31 46.22
CA ALA A 41 22.74 24.39 45.84
C ALA A 41 21.60 23.81 44.96
N MET A 42 20.44 23.46 45.57
CA MET A 42 19.33 22.78 44.86
C MET A 42 18.49 23.65 43.89
N ALA A 43 19.04 24.76 43.38
CA ALA A 43 18.37 25.60 42.39
C ALA A 43 18.74 25.21 40.94
N LEU A 44 20.02 24.90 40.69
CA LEU A 44 20.53 24.58 39.36
C LEU A 44 19.91 23.31 38.74
N PRO A 45 19.66 22.21 39.48
CA PRO A 45 19.08 21.00 38.91
C PRO A 45 17.65 21.19 38.39
N TRP A 46 16.84 22.04 39.03
CA TRP A 46 15.47 22.32 38.59
C TRP A 46 15.44 23.19 37.33
N ALA A 47 16.29 24.22 37.27
CA ALA A 47 16.45 25.01 36.05
C ALA A 47 16.95 24.14 34.87
N LEU A 48 17.94 23.27 35.11
CA LEU A 48 18.44 22.34 34.11
C LEU A 48 17.41 21.26 33.73
N ALA A 49 16.61 20.76 34.67
CA ALA A 49 15.56 19.79 34.38
C ALA A 49 14.49 20.40 33.46
N VAL A 50 13.99 21.61 33.77
CA VAL A 50 13.03 22.33 32.93
C VAL A 50 13.64 22.66 31.56
N LEU A 51 14.90 23.11 31.50
CA LEU A 51 15.60 23.34 30.23
C LEU A 51 15.87 22.06 29.43
N SER A 52 16.02 20.90 30.08
CA SER A 52 16.15 19.59 29.40
C SER A 52 14.81 18.98 28.98
N LEU A 53 13.70 19.45 29.55
CA LEU A 53 12.35 19.01 29.20
C LEU A 53 11.73 19.87 28.09
N LEU A 54 12.15 21.12 27.90
CA LEU A 54 11.69 21.97 26.79
C LEU A 54 11.83 21.28 25.40
N PRO A 55 12.96 20.64 25.04
CA PRO A 55 13.08 19.89 23.78
C PRO A 55 12.16 18.66 23.67
N LEU A 56 11.63 18.15 24.79
CA LEU A 56 10.70 17.02 24.83
C LEU A 56 9.23 17.44 24.72
N LEU A 57 8.90 18.71 24.98
CA LEU A 57 7.54 19.24 24.73
C LEU A 57 7.35 19.63 23.25
N ASP A 58 8.39 20.15 22.59
CA ASP A 58 8.35 20.49 21.16
C ASP A 58 8.58 19.29 20.23
N ALA A 59 8.89 18.11 20.79
CA ALA A 59 9.00 16.84 20.04
C ALA A 59 7.62 16.24 19.66
N HIS A 60 6.62 17.08 19.37
CA HIS A 60 5.53 16.67 18.49
C HIS A 60 6.09 16.56 17.07
N SER A 61 6.57 15.37 16.70
CA SER A 61 6.60 15.01 15.28
C SER A 61 5.17 15.19 14.77
N PRO A 62 4.90 16.10 13.81
CA PRO A 62 3.55 16.30 13.31
C PRO A 62 3.11 14.98 12.66
N ALA A 63 2.20 14.27 13.33
CA ALA A 63 1.68 13.01 12.83
C ALA A 63 1.17 13.23 11.41
N CYS A 64 1.66 12.41 10.47
CA CYS A 64 1.33 12.58 9.07
C CYS A 64 -0.19 12.64 8.89
N PRO A 65 -0.70 13.68 8.21
CA PRO A 65 -2.13 13.91 8.13
C PRO A 65 -2.78 12.76 7.37
N ASN A 66 -3.89 12.26 7.90
CA ASN A 66 -4.61 11.15 7.28
C ASN A 66 -5.24 11.63 5.97
N PHE A 67 -4.75 11.10 4.84
CA PHE A 67 -5.25 11.40 3.48
C PHE A 67 -6.65 10.82 3.20
N SER A 68 -7.24 10.08 4.16
CA SER A 68 -8.53 9.38 4.06
C SER A 68 -9.63 9.99 4.96
N VAL A 69 -9.59 11.30 5.25
CA VAL A 69 -10.66 11.99 6.00
C VAL A 69 -11.81 12.37 5.04
N PRO A 70 -13.02 11.76 5.15
CA PRO A 70 -14.04 11.93 4.11
C PRO A 70 -14.54 13.36 3.91
N ILE A 71 -14.83 13.74 2.66
CA ILE A 71 -15.33 15.08 2.31
C ILE A 71 -16.81 15.22 2.67
N THR A 72 -17.07 16.00 3.71
CA THR A 72 -18.42 16.37 4.15
C THR A 72 -18.95 17.61 3.42
N ASN A 73 -20.23 17.95 3.60
CA ASN A 73 -20.73 19.24 3.10
C ASN A 73 -20.03 20.44 3.75
N ALA A 74 -19.70 20.37 5.04
CA ALA A 74 -18.93 21.41 5.72
C ALA A 74 -17.51 21.55 5.14
N SER A 75 -16.90 20.45 4.70
CA SER A 75 -15.61 20.45 4.00
C SER A 75 -15.71 21.16 2.65
N LEU A 76 -16.80 20.96 1.90
CA LEU A 76 -17.08 21.65 0.64
C LEU A 76 -17.40 23.15 0.86
N ASP A 77 -18.17 23.47 1.89
CA ASP A 77 -18.46 24.85 2.29
C ASP A 77 -17.18 25.60 2.65
N GLN A 78 -16.26 24.95 3.39
CA GLN A 78 -14.97 25.52 3.78
C GLN A 78 -14.10 25.88 2.56
N ILE A 79 -14.07 25.05 1.52
CA ILE A 79 -13.32 25.33 0.28
C ILE A 79 -14.10 26.15 -0.75
N SER A 80 -15.31 26.61 -0.45
CA SER A 80 -16.07 27.47 -1.36
C SER A 80 -15.52 28.90 -1.37
N GLY A 81 -15.32 29.48 -2.55
CA GLY A 81 -14.83 30.86 -2.69
C GLY A 81 -13.62 30.99 -3.61
N LYS A 82 -12.86 32.08 -3.41
CA LYS A 82 -11.64 32.40 -4.17
C LYS A 82 -10.42 31.89 -3.42
N TRP A 83 -9.50 31.28 -4.17
CA TRP A 83 -8.25 30.73 -3.65
C TRP A 83 -7.08 31.09 -4.54
N PHE A 84 -5.91 31.26 -3.94
CA PHE A 84 -4.64 31.54 -4.61
C PHE A 84 -3.74 30.31 -4.46
N TYR A 85 -3.07 29.94 -5.55
CA TYR A 85 -2.00 28.95 -5.55
C TYR A 85 -0.73 29.61 -5.02
N ILE A 86 -0.16 29.05 -3.96
CA ILE A 86 0.95 29.65 -3.20
C ILE A 86 2.27 28.95 -3.52
N ALA A 87 2.28 27.62 -3.39
CA ALA A 87 3.47 26.81 -3.52
C ALA A 87 3.14 25.35 -3.89
N SER A 88 4.13 24.63 -4.43
CA SER A 88 4.05 23.18 -4.55
C SER A 88 5.41 22.48 -4.53
N VAL A 89 5.39 21.18 -4.27
CA VAL A 89 6.49 20.25 -4.58
C VAL A 89 5.92 19.08 -5.36
N TYR A 90 6.62 18.64 -6.41
CA TYR A 90 6.28 17.46 -7.18
C TYR A 90 7.53 16.63 -7.46
N ARG A 91 7.42 15.31 -7.29
CA ARG A 91 8.41 14.34 -7.79
C ARG A 91 8.10 13.84 -9.19
N PHE A 92 6.82 13.74 -9.54
CA PHE A 92 6.40 13.40 -10.90
C PHE A 92 6.93 14.46 -11.89
N PRO A 93 7.81 14.10 -12.86
CA PRO A 93 8.52 15.07 -13.70
C PRO A 93 7.61 16.01 -14.48
N GLU A 94 6.47 15.49 -14.95
CA GLU A 94 5.45 16.19 -15.73
C GLU A 94 4.83 17.32 -14.90
N TYR A 95 4.34 17.01 -13.70
CA TYR A 95 3.75 18.01 -12.79
C TYR A 95 4.81 18.98 -12.26
N LYS A 96 6.03 18.51 -12.00
CA LYS A 96 7.15 19.39 -11.59
C LYS A 96 7.48 20.41 -12.68
N LYS A 97 7.46 19.98 -13.95
CA LYS A 97 7.65 20.86 -15.10
C LYS A 97 6.49 21.83 -15.25
N GLU A 98 5.25 21.36 -15.23
CA GLU A 98 4.05 22.19 -15.35
C GLU A 98 4.00 23.27 -14.26
N ALA A 99 4.15 22.87 -12.99
CA ALA A 99 4.20 23.79 -11.86
C ALA A 99 5.34 24.82 -11.98
N SER A 100 6.48 24.47 -12.59
CA SER A 100 7.59 25.41 -12.80
C SER A 100 7.30 26.49 -13.86
N GLU A 101 6.30 26.28 -14.72
CA GLU A 101 5.87 27.25 -15.73
C GLU A 101 4.76 28.19 -15.21
N ILE A 102 4.12 27.86 -14.09
CA ILE A 102 3.11 28.68 -13.42
C ILE A 102 3.80 29.82 -12.67
N HIS A 103 3.56 31.06 -13.11
CA HIS A 103 4.06 32.25 -12.43
C HIS A 103 3.15 32.69 -11.28
N ALA A 104 1.83 32.60 -11.47
CA ALA A 104 0.81 32.91 -10.46
C ALA A 104 -0.51 32.26 -10.89
N ALA A 105 -1.34 31.80 -9.95
CA ALA A 105 -2.68 31.32 -10.28
C ALA A 105 -3.67 31.59 -9.15
N PHE A 106 -4.91 31.87 -9.52
CA PHE A 106 -6.04 31.89 -8.60
C PHE A 106 -7.26 31.27 -9.26
N PHE A 107 -8.20 30.78 -8.45
CA PHE A 107 -9.40 30.13 -8.95
C PHE A 107 -10.58 30.36 -8.02
N TYR A 108 -11.77 30.05 -8.53
CA TYR A 108 -13.00 30.01 -7.75
C TYR A 108 -13.58 28.61 -7.71
N PHE A 109 -13.89 28.11 -6.51
CA PHE A 109 -14.66 26.89 -6.31
C PHE A 109 -16.11 27.22 -5.96
N THR A 110 -17.03 26.58 -6.67
CA THR A 110 -18.48 26.67 -6.44
C THR A 110 -19.05 25.25 -6.35
N PRO A 111 -19.14 24.66 -5.14
CA PRO A 111 -19.62 23.29 -4.95
C PRO A 111 -21.09 23.09 -5.33
N ASN A 112 -21.42 21.91 -5.82
CA ASN A 112 -22.78 21.36 -5.91
C ASN A 112 -22.88 20.12 -5.03
N HIS A 113 -23.45 20.28 -3.83
CA HIS A 113 -23.58 19.20 -2.83
C HIS A 113 -24.54 18.07 -3.23
N THR A 114 -25.31 18.21 -4.32
CA THR A 114 -26.27 17.19 -4.80
C THR A 114 -25.67 16.31 -5.89
N GLU A 115 -24.79 16.86 -6.71
CA GLU A 115 -24.13 16.15 -7.81
C GLU A 115 -22.70 15.69 -7.47
N ASP A 116 -22.21 16.05 -6.27
CA ASP A 116 -20.83 15.83 -5.83
C ASP A 116 -19.81 16.33 -6.85
N THR A 117 -20.01 17.59 -7.28
CA THR A 117 -19.12 18.31 -8.18
C THR A 117 -18.72 19.68 -7.62
N ILE A 118 -17.63 20.24 -8.14
CA ILE A 118 -17.22 21.62 -7.88
C ILE A 118 -16.97 22.30 -9.22
N LEU A 119 -17.70 23.37 -9.52
CA LEU A 119 -17.37 24.22 -10.65
C LEU A 119 -16.11 25.01 -10.31
N SER A 120 -15.01 24.65 -10.97
CA SER A 120 -13.73 25.34 -10.93
C SER A 120 -13.66 26.39 -12.05
N ARG A 121 -13.18 27.59 -11.71
CA ARG A 121 -12.90 28.69 -12.65
C ARG A 121 -11.49 29.18 -12.39
N GLU A 122 -10.55 28.70 -13.19
CA GLU A 122 -9.10 28.84 -13.03
C GLU A 122 -8.55 30.00 -13.88
N TYR A 123 -7.69 30.80 -13.26
CA TYR A 123 -7.00 31.94 -13.86
C TYR A 123 -5.50 31.78 -13.61
N THR A 124 -4.79 31.21 -14.58
CA THR A 124 -3.39 30.83 -14.47
C THR A 124 -2.53 31.74 -15.33
N THR A 125 -1.57 32.41 -14.72
CA THR A 125 -0.52 33.12 -15.46
C THR A 125 0.65 32.19 -15.71
N MET A 126 0.86 31.82 -16.97
CA MET A 126 1.89 30.89 -17.42
C MET A 126 2.48 31.39 -18.74
N ARG A 127 3.79 31.21 -18.94
CA ARG A 127 4.52 31.65 -20.17
C ARG A 127 4.29 33.12 -20.56
N GLY A 128 4.06 34.01 -19.58
CA GLY A 128 3.88 35.44 -19.81
C GLY A 128 2.51 35.86 -20.35
N GLN A 129 1.50 35.00 -20.25
CA GLN A 129 0.11 35.30 -20.61
C GLN A 129 -0.86 34.80 -19.53
N CYS A 130 -2.07 35.35 -19.49
CA CYS A 130 -3.17 34.78 -18.70
C CYS A 130 -3.87 33.68 -19.50
N ILE A 131 -4.12 32.55 -18.85
CA ILE A 131 -4.89 31.42 -19.35
C ILE A 131 -6.11 31.26 -18.42
N TYR A 132 -7.30 31.23 -19.00
CA TYR A 132 -8.54 30.98 -18.26
C TYR A 132 -9.09 29.60 -18.64
N ASN A 133 -9.46 28.81 -17.64
CA ASN A 133 -10.13 27.52 -17.82
C ASN A 133 -11.35 27.44 -16.88
N SER A 134 -12.37 26.68 -17.26
CA SER A 134 -13.49 26.36 -16.40
C SER A 134 -13.89 24.91 -16.57
N SER A 135 -13.86 24.16 -15.48
CA SER A 135 -14.09 22.72 -15.46
C SER A 135 -14.95 22.33 -14.26
N ASN A 136 -15.64 21.20 -14.35
CA ASN A 136 -16.29 20.58 -13.19
C ASN A 136 -15.36 19.53 -12.62
N LEU A 137 -14.91 19.73 -11.38
CA LEU A 137 -14.24 18.71 -10.60
C LEU A 137 -15.27 17.72 -10.06
N ARG A 138 -14.94 16.42 -9.97
CA ARG A 138 -15.74 15.43 -9.22
C ARG A 138 -15.24 15.34 -7.79
N VAL A 139 -16.14 15.07 -6.86
CA VAL A 139 -15.87 14.88 -5.43
C VAL A 139 -16.07 13.41 -5.07
N HIS A 140 -15.00 12.73 -4.68
CA HIS A 140 -15.04 11.35 -4.20
C HIS A 140 -14.98 11.37 -2.68
N ARG A 141 -16.17 11.47 -2.05
CA ARG A 141 -16.30 11.78 -0.61
C ARG A 141 -15.53 10.83 0.29
N GLU A 142 -15.74 9.52 0.16
CA GLU A 142 -15.12 8.50 1.02
C GLU A 142 -13.59 8.45 0.87
N ASN A 143 -13.08 8.68 -0.34
CA ASN A 143 -11.65 8.64 -0.66
C ASN A 143 -10.93 9.97 -0.36
N ALA A 144 -11.67 10.98 0.08
CA ALA A 144 -11.19 12.35 0.29
C ALA A 144 -10.57 13.02 -0.95
N THR A 145 -10.89 12.58 -2.17
CA THR A 145 -10.28 13.08 -3.41
C THR A 145 -11.18 13.99 -4.24
N LEU A 146 -10.54 14.96 -4.90
CA LEU A 146 -11.11 15.74 -6.00
C LEU A 146 -10.46 15.26 -7.30
N THR A 147 -11.24 15.08 -8.38
CA THR A 147 -10.70 14.76 -9.71
C THR A 147 -11.02 15.84 -10.74
N LYS A 148 -10.06 16.11 -11.63
CA LYS A 148 -10.16 17.02 -12.79
C LYS A 148 -9.89 16.21 -14.06
N TYR A 149 -10.72 16.36 -15.08
CA TYR A 149 -10.46 15.78 -16.40
C TYR A 149 -9.84 16.83 -17.33
N GLU A 150 -8.62 16.60 -17.79
CA GLU A 150 -7.87 17.55 -18.62
C GLU A 150 -7.13 16.80 -19.74
N ASN A 151 -7.31 17.23 -21.00
CA ASN A 151 -6.70 16.64 -22.19
C ASN A 151 -6.85 15.11 -22.38
N GLY A 152 -7.87 14.50 -21.77
CA GLY A 152 -8.11 13.05 -21.83
C GLY A 152 -7.65 12.28 -20.59
N THR A 153 -6.91 12.93 -19.70
CA THR A 153 -6.37 12.36 -18.46
C THR A 153 -7.22 12.79 -17.26
N GLU A 154 -7.45 11.87 -16.33
CA GLU A 154 -8.04 12.20 -15.02
C GLU A 154 -6.91 12.45 -14.00
N HIS A 155 -6.84 13.67 -13.50
CA HIS A 155 -5.90 14.11 -12.47
C HIS A 155 -6.64 14.07 -11.12
N TYR A 156 -6.04 13.53 -10.08
CA TYR A 156 -6.65 13.48 -8.75
C TYR A 156 -5.77 14.15 -7.68
N GLY A 157 -6.41 14.71 -6.66
CA GLY A 157 -5.75 15.26 -5.48
C GLY A 157 -6.56 14.99 -4.21
N HIS A 158 -5.90 14.46 -3.19
CA HIS A 158 -6.48 14.28 -1.85
C HIS A 158 -6.62 15.66 -1.19
N LEU A 159 -7.84 16.00 -0.78
CA LEU A 159 -8.13 17.25 -0.10
C LEU A 159 -7.67 17.18 1.35
N LEU A 160 -6.73 18.04 1.69
CA LEU A 160 -6.26 18.20 3.06
C LEU A 160 -6.69 19.56 3.58
N LEU A 161 -7.35 19.57 4.74
CA LEU A 161 -7.82 20.76 5.44
C LEU A 161 -6.95 21.01 6.68
N PRO A 162 -6.01 21.97 6.64
CA PRO A 162 -5.17 22.35 7.77
C PRO A 162 -5.97 23.02 8.90
N LYS A 163 -5.26 23.41 9.98
CA LYS A 163 -5.88 24.02 11.17
C LYS A 163 -6.46 25.41 10.89
N ASP A 164 -5.83 26.18 9.99
CA ASP A 164 -6.38 27.46 9.55
C ASP A 164 -7.33 27.24 8.36
N PRO A 165 -8.64 27.51 8.51
CA PRO A 165 -9.63 27.31 7.45
C PRO A 165 -9.42 28.25 6.24
N LYS A 166 -8.51 29.23 6.33
CA LYS A 166 -8.07 30.08 5.20
C LYS A 166 -7.01 29.44 4.30
N THR A 167 -6.68 28.18 4.54
CA THR A 167 -5.74 27.42 3.73
C THR A 167 -6.28 26.04 3.43
N PHE A 168 -5.82 25.43 2.33
CA PHE A 168 -5.97 24.00 2.09
C PHE A 168 -4.80 23.48 1.24
N MET A 169 -4.67 22.16 1.15
CA MET A 169 -3.67 21.51 0.29
C MET A 169 -4.31 20.42 -0.56
N LEU A 170 -3.68 20.12 -1.69
CA LEU A 170 -3.99 18.96 -2.52
C LEU A 170 -2.73 18.09 -2.64
N ALA A 171 -2.81 16.85 -2.15
CA ALA A 171 -1.75 15.86 -2.33
C ALA A 171 -2.04 15.01 -3.58
N ALA A 172 -1.13 14.99 -4.53
CA ALA A 172 -1.17 14.12 -5.71
C ALA A 172 -0.34 12.87 -5.44
N PHE A 173 -0.85 11.69 -5.79
CA PHE A 173 -0.20 10.39 -5.63
C PHE A 173 0.50 10.19 -4.26
N PRO A 174 -0.12 10.50 -3.09
CA PRO A 174 0.56 10.43 -1.79
C PRO A 174 1.10 9.03 -1.44
N GLU A 175 0.57 7.97 -2.05
CA GLU A 175 1.01 6.57 -1.93
C GLU A 175 2.27 6.26 -2.76
N ASP A 176 2.44 6.90 -3.93
CA ASP A 176 3.58 6.66 -4.83
C ASP A 176 4.75 7.59 -4.47
N LYS A 177 5.77 7.04 -3.79
CA LYS A 177 6.93 7.83 -3.35
C LYS A 177 7.75 8.48 -4.49
N GLN A 178 7.60 8.03 -5.74
CA GLN A 178 8.28 8.60 -6.91
C GLN A 178 7.40 9.62 -7.65
N LYS A 179 6.07 9.53 -7.57
CA LYS A 179 5.15 10.48 -8.23
C LYS A 179 4.50 11.49 -7.29
N MET A 180 4.62 11.31 -5.97
CA MET A 180 3.98 12.18 -4.99
C MET A 180 4.26 13.67 -5.21
N GLY A 181 3.29 14.48 -4.81
CA GLY A 181 3.44 15.92 -4.69
C GLY A 181 2.38 16.54 -3.81
N LEU A 182 2.60 17.79 -3.43
CA LEU A 182 1.72 18.57 -2.56
C LEU A 182 1.65 20.00 -3.09
N SER A 183 0.44 20.48 -3.35
CA SER A 183 0.16 21.89 -3.66
C SER A 183 -0.54 22.58 -2.50
N PHE A 184 -0.22 23.84 -2.27
CA PHE A 184 -0.71 24.67 -1.16
C PHE A 184 -1.47 25.90 -1.66
N PHE A 185 -2.61 26.16 -1.03
CA PHE A 185 -3.56 27.19 -1.41
C PHE A 185 -4.02 28.00 -0.21
N ALA A 186 -4.29 29.29 -0.42
CA ALA A 186 -4.77 30.21 0.62
C ALA A 186 -5.84 31.20 0.11
N ASP A 187 -6.60 31.80 1.04
CA ASP A 187 -7.63 32.82 0.76
C ASP A 187 -7.04 34.15 0.22
N LYS A 188 -5.72 34.30 0.29
CA LYS A 188 -4.93 35.46 -0.13
C LYS A 188 -3.61 35.03 -0.79
N PRO A 189 -3.02 35.85 -1.65
CA PRO A 189 -1.73 35.55 -2.27
C PRO A 189 -0.55 35.69 -1.30
N GLU A 190 -0.66 36.51 -0.26
CA GLU A 190 0.30 36.54 0.85
C GLU A 190 -0.15 35.66 2.02
N VAL A 191 0.69 34.69 2.37
CA VAL A 191 0.52 33.77 3.51
C VAL A 191 1.38 34.17 4.70
N THR A 192 0.93 33.83 5.91
CA THR A 192 1.69 34.08 7.15
C THR A 192 2.80 33.03 7.36
N PRO A 193 3.82 33.32 8.19
CA PRO A 193 4.85 32.33 8.54
C PRO A 193 4.26 31.03 9.10
N GLU A 194 3.24 31.11 9.94
CA GLU A 194 2.57 29.96 10.58
C GLU A 194 1.83 29.09 9.56
N GLN A 195 1.19 29.71 8.57
CA GLN A 195 0.54 29.01 7.45
C GLN A 195 1.57 28.26 6.58
N MET A 196 2.73 28.88 6.33
CA MET A 196 3.82 28.24 5.58
C MET A 196 4.56 27.16 6.38
N GLU A 197 4.73 27.34 7.69
CA GLU A 197 5.28 26.32 8.58
C GLU A 197 4.43 25.05 8.54
N GLN A 198 3.10 25.18 8.59
CA GLN A 198 2.19 24.05 8.43
C GLN A 198 2.34 23.34 7.07
N PHE A 199 2.57 24.06 5.97
CA PHE A 199 2.91 23.42 4.68
C PHE A 199 4.25 22.68 4.72
N TYR A 200 5.28 23.28 5.34
CA TYR A 200 6.60 22.65 5.46
C TYR A 200 6.61 21.41 6.36
N ASP A 201 5.75 21.34 7.36
CA ASP A 201 5.55 20.16 8.21
C ASP A 201 4.98 19.00 7.38
N TYR A 202 4.00 19.28 6.51
CA TYR A 202 3.42 18.29 5.60
C TYR A 202 4.49 17.78 4.60
N LEU A 203 5.31 18.67 4.04
CA LEU A 203 6.43 18.25 3.18
C LEU A 203 7.43 17.36 3.92
N THR A 204 7.78 17.72 5.16
CA THR A 204 8.73 16.96 5.99
C THR A 204 8.16 15.57 6.31
N CYS A 205 6.87 15.48 6.65
CA CYS A 205 6.13 14.22 6.81
C CYS A 205 6.19 13.36 5.53
N MET A 206 5.92 13.95 4.36
CA MET A 206 5.97 13.25 3.07
C MET A 206 7.42 12.94 2.60
N GLY A 207 8.43 13.32 3.39
CA GLY A 207 9.85 13.14 3.06
C GLY A 207 10.30 13.97 1.85
N MET A 208 9.66 15.10 1.58
CA MET A 208 10.00 16.06 0.53
C MET A 208 10.82 17.23 1.10
N ASP A 209 11.85 17.68 0.38
CA ASP A 209 12.76 18.72 0.86
C ASP A 209 12.21 20.13 0.61
N LYS A 210 12.38 21.03 1.58
CA LYS A 210 11.90 22.43 1.52
C LYS A 210 12.58 23.25 0.41
N SER A 211 13.74 22.82 -0.11
CA SER A 211 14.44 23.44 -1.23
C SER A 211 13.87 23.07 -2.61
N GLU A 212 13.04 22.02 -2.70
CA GLU A 212 12.36 21.64 -3.94
C GLU A 212 11.07 22.45 -4.20
N VAL A 213 10.69 23.35 -3.29
CA VAL A 213 9.44 24.11 -3.37
C VAL A 213 9.47 25.13 -4.50
N LEU A 214 8.49 25.01 -5.39
CA LEU A 214 8.15 25.99 -6.41
C LEU A 214 7.13 26.95 -5.82
N TYR A 215 7.39 28.25 -5.91
CA TYR A 215 6.52 29.30 -5.36
C TYR A 215 5.88 30.13 -6.48
N ALA A 216 4.60 30.45 -6.30
CA ALA A 216 3.94 31.48 -7.08
C ALA A 216 4.46 32.88 -6.70
N ASP A 217 4.49 33.78 -7.66
CA ASP A 217 4.83 35.19 -7.51
C ASP A 217 3.68 36.04 -8.03
N GLU A 218 2.76 36.43 -7.14
CA GLU A 218 1.56 37.21 -7.47
C GLU A 218 1.90 38.55 -8.18
N LYS A 219 3.12 39.07 -8.04
CA LYS A 219 3.57 40.28 -8.78
C LYS A 219 3.66 40.04 -10.28
N LYS A 220 3.72 38.78 -10.73
CA LYS A 220 3.67 38.35 -12.12
C LYS A 220 2.25 38.04 -12.59
N ASN A 221 1.20 38.17 -11.76
CA ASN A 221 -0.17 37.83 -12.15
C ASN A 221 -0.70 38.76 -13.25
N LEU A 222 -1.03 38.18 -14.41
CA LEU A 222 -1.57 38.88 -15.59
C LEU A 222 -3.08 38.68 -15.74
N CYS A 223 -3.73 37.94 -14.85
CA CYS A 223 -5.14 37.55 -14.97
C CYS A 223 -6.14 38.49 -14.30
N LEU A 224 -5.69 39.39 -13.40
CA LEU A 224 -6.56 40.36 -12.73
C LEU A 224 -7.42 41.23 -13.67
N PRO A 225 -6.98 41.64 -14.89
CA PRO A 225 -7.84 42.34 -15.84
C PRO A 225 -8.98 41.46 -16.39
N LEU A 226 -8.71 40.18 -16.66
CA LEU A 226 -9.68 39.23 -17.20
C LEU A 226 -10.73 38.83 -16.16
N GLU A 227 -10.31 38.65 -14.89
CA GLU A 227 -11.23 38.45 -13.77
C GLU A 227 -12.23 39.61 -13.66
N LYS A 228 -11.76 40.86 -13.68
CA LYS A 228 -12.61 42.06 -13.62
C LYS A 228 -13.60 42.13 -14.77
N GLN A 229 -13.21 41.71 -15.97
CA GLN A 229 -14.12 41.63 -17.11
C GLN A 229 -15.22 40.58 -16.84
N HIS A 230 -14.85 39.36 -16.45
CA HIS A 230 -15.81 38.30 -16.17
C HIS A 230 -16.74 38.63 -14.99
N ASP A 231 -16.30 39.36 -13.96
CA ASP A 231 -17.16 39.82 -12.87
C ASP A 231 -18.20 40.84 -13.34
N GLU A 232 -17.81 41.75 -14.21
CA GLU A 232 -18.71 42.75 -14.78
C GLU A 232 -19.73 42.12 -15.73
N GLU A 233 -19.33 41.11 -16.51
CA GLU A 233 -20.24 40.30 -17.33
C GLU A 233 -21.25 39.54 -16.46
N ARG A 234 -20.79 38.81 -15.43
CA ARG A 234 -21.66 38.13 -14.46
C ARG A 234 -22.63 39.09 -13.76
N ARG A 235 -22.20 40.32 -13.44
CA ARG A 235 -23.06 41.34 -12.84
C ARG A 235 -24.17 41.78 -13.80
N LYS A 236 -23.82 42.07 -15.05
CA LYS A 236 -24.79 42.44 -16.11
C LYS A 236 -25.78 41.33 -16.41
N GLU A 237 -25.37 40.06 -16.39
CA GLU A 237 -26.27 38.92 -16.56
C GLU A 237 -27.27 38.81 -15.41
N LYS A 238 -26.81 38.95 -14.16
CA LYS A 238 -27.70 38.97 -12.98
C LYS A 238 -28.70 40.13 -13.01
N GLU A 239 -28.27 41.32 -13.44
CA GLU A 239 -29.14 42.49 -13.61
C GLU A 239 -30.18 42.28 -14.73
N ARG A 240 -29.82 41.62 -15.83
CA ARG A 240 -30.75 41.25 -16.92
C ARG A 240 -31.72 40.12 -16.53
N ALA A 241 -31.30 39.20 -15.68
CA ALA A 241 -32.12 38.09 -15.18
C ALA A 241 -33.14 38.53 -14.11
N LEU A 242 -32.94 39.69 -13.49
CA LEU A 242 -33.92 40.27 -12.57
C LEU A 242 -35.12 40.83 -13.37
N PRO A 243 -36.39 40.44 -13.08
CA PRO A 243 -37.53 40.94 -13.81
C PRO A 243 -37.68 42.46 -13.63
N THR A 244 -37.58 43.20 -14.74
CA THR A 244 -37.74 44.66 -14.74
C THR A 244 -39.21 45.01 -14.46
N ALA A 245 -39.55 45.21 -13.19
CA ALA A 245 -40.91 45.55 -12.73
C ALA A 245 -41.30 46.99 -13.10
N HIS A 246 -41.51 47.24 -14.40
CA HIS A 246 -41.90 48.55 -14.90
C HIS A 246 -42.78 48.44 -16.15
N TYR A 247 -44.08 48.22 -15.96
CA TYR A 247 -45.09 48.68 -16.94
C TYR A 247 -46.37 49.19 -16.28
N LYS A 248 -46.90 50.29 -16.84
CA LYS A 248 -48.10 50.98 -16.36
C LYS A 248 -49.36 50.18 -16.67
N GLY A 249 -50.34 50.30 -15.79
CA GLY A 249 -51.50 49.42 -15.76
C GLY A 249 -52.49 49.51 -16.93
N HIS A 250 -53.37 48.52 -16.95
CA HIS A 250 -54.78 48.67 -17.30
C HIS A 250 -55.64 47.94 -16.26
N ARG A 251 -56.89 48.38 -16.10
CA ARG A 251 -57.79 48.03 -14.99
C ARG A 251 -58.97 47.20 -15.50
N THR A 252 -59.59 46.43 -14.61
CA THR A 252 -60.89 45.69 -14.73
C THR A 252 -60.87 44.32 -15.44
N PRO A 253 -61.81 43.41 -15.13
CA PRO A 253 -62.25 43.02 -13.77
C PRO A 253 -62.37 41.48 -13.56
N GLN A 254 -62.41 41.04 -12.30
CA GLN A 254 -62.66 39.64 -11.91
C GLN A 254 -64.13 39.19 -12.12
N PRO A 255 -64.37 37.89 -12.38
CA PRO A 255 -65.54 37.13 -11.93
C PRO A 255 -65.19 36.19 -10.74
N PRO A 256 -66.18 35.59 -10.04
CA PRO A 256 -66.08 35.35 -8.59
C PRO A 256 -65.68 33.94 -8.13
N VAL A 257 -65.20 33.88 -6.88
CA VAL A 257 -65.01 32.66 -6.05
C VAL A 257 -66.33 32.26 -5.38
N PRO A 258 -66.62 30.95 -5.28
CA PRO A 258 -67.17 30.40 -4.03
C PRO A 258 -66.59 28.98 -3.70
N PRO A 259 -66.89 28.38 -2.53
CA PRO A 259 -66.42 28.83 -1.23
C PRO A 259 -65.71 27.71 -0.42
N THR A 260 -65.02 28.10 0.65
CA THR A 260 -64.45 27.19 1.66
C THR A 260 -65.55 26.59 2.58
N PRO A 261 -65.26 25.46 3.23
CA PRO A 261 -65.39 25.37 4.69
C PRO A 261 -64.06 24.84 5.29
N ALA A 262 -63.39 25.42 6.30
CA ALA A 262 -63.83 25.91 7.61
C ALA A 262 -64.58 24.87 8.46
N ALA A 263 -64.27 24.60 9.72
CA ALA A 263 -63.09 24.87 10.56
C ALA A 263 -63.25 24.07 11.88
N SER A 264 -62.14 23.68 12.53
CA SER A 264 -62.04 23.58 14.01
C SER A 264 -60.60 23.19 14.39
N SER A 265 -59.77 23.86 15.20
CA SER A 265 -59.88 24.90 16.24
C SER A 265 -59.59 24.40 17.67
N SER A 266 -58.31 24.42 18.08
CA SER A 266 -57.82 24.76 19.44
C SER A 266 -56.30 24.50 19.50
N GLY A 267 -55.42 25.36 20.03
CA GLY A 267 -55.59 26.71 20.58
C GLY A 267 -54.72 26.91 21.84
N HIS A 268 -53.91 27.97 21.87
CA HIS A 268 -52.95 28.36 22.94
C HIS A 268 -51.65 27.52 23.01
N GLY A 269 -50.49 28.05 23.41
CA GLY A 269 -50.15 29.42 23.80
C GLY A 269 -48.63 29.56 24.03
N ALA A 270 -48.08 30.78 24.03
CA ALA A 270 -46.63 31.01 23.97
C ALA A 270 -45.93 31.23 25.33
N ALA A 271 -44.66 30.85 25.38
CA ALA A 271 -43.54 31.41 26.17
C ALA A 271 -43.63 31.51 27.71
N ARG A 272 -42.72 30.78 28.41
CA ARG A 272 -41.56 31.35 29.14
C ARG A 272 -40.74 30.27 29.86
N ALA A 273 -39.47 30.58 30.13
CA ALA A 273 -38.53 29.71 30.83
C ALA A 273 -38.55 29.92 32.35
N LEU A 274 -38.32 28.84 33.12
CA LEU A 274 -37.37 28.77 34.26
C LEU A 274 -37.25 27.33 34.79
N ALA A 275 -36.14 27.04 35.49
CA ALA A 275 -35.67 25.71 35.82
C ALA A 275 -36.25 25.10 37.11
N ILE A 276 -36.04 23.79 37.32
CA ILE A 276 -35.45 23.19 38.55
C ILE A 276 -35.06 21.72 38.31
N LEU A 277 -34.01 21.26 39.00
CA LEU A 277 -33.44 19.91 38.93
C LEU A 277 -34.23 18.85 39.71
N SER A 278 -34.25 17.61 39.20
CA SER A 278 -34.05 16.35 39.96
C SER A 278 -34.04 15.17 38.97
N LEU A 279 -32.89 14.60 38.61
CA LEU A 279 -32.06 13.61 39.33
C LEU A 279 -32.43 12.13 39.04
N LEU A 280 -31.38 11.39 38.64
CA LEU A 280 -31.17 9.93 38.57
C LEU A 280 -31.08 9.31 37.16
N PRO A 281 -30.18 8.32 36.97
CA PRO A 281 -29.13 8.51 35.97
C PRO A 281 -29.12 7.46 34.86
N LEU A 282 -28.69 7.88 33.67
CA LEU A 282 -27.96 6.98 32.78
C LEU A 282 -26.49 7.04 33.20
N LEU A 283 -25.91 5.87 33.49
CA LEU A 283 -24.50 5.77 33.84
C LEU A 283 -23.67 6.19 32.62
N ASP A 284 -22.80 7.18 32.80
CA ASP A 284 -21.52 7.17 32.09
C ASP A 284 -20.78 5.91 32.54
N ALA A 285 -21.00 4.82 31.83
CA ALA A 285 -20.01 3.76 31.77
C ALA A 285 -18.79 4.37 31.08
N GLN A 286 -17.86 4.90 31.89
CA GLN A 286 -16.53 5.26 31.42
C GLN A 286 -15.98 4.03 30.70
N SER A 287 -15.93 4.09 29.37
CA SER A 287 -15.24 3.07 28.57
C SER A 287 -13.84 2.95 29.16
N PRO A 288 -13.42 1.75 29.62
CA PRO A 288 -12.15 1.61 30.31
C PRO A 288 -11.05 2.16 29.41
N ALA A 289 -10.32 3.16 29.92
CA ALA A 289 -9.31 3.86 29.13
C ALA A 289 -8.32 2.83 28.60
N CYS A 290 -8.20 2.74 27.27
CA CYS A 290 -7.33 1.77 26.61
C CYS A 290 -5.93 1.84 27.23
N PRO A 291 -5.40 0.72 27.75
CA PRO A 291 -4.08 0.70 28.37
C PRO A 291 -3.02 1.10 27.34
N ASN A 292 -2.02 1.85 27.79
CA ASN A 292 -1.07 2.49 26.91
C ASN A 292 -0.15 1.46 26.23
N PHE A 293 -0.24 1.33 24.90
CA PHE A 293 0.53 0.40 24.06
C PHE A 293 2.05 0.70 24.01
N SER A 294 2.53 1.70 24.76
CA SER A 294 3.91 2.19 24.79
C SER A 294 4.70 1.77 26.04
N VAL A 295 4.36 0.64 26.70
CA VAL A 295 5.16 0.12 27.82
C VAL A 295 6.50 -0.41 27.27
N PRO A 296 7.66 0.08 27.73
CA PRO A 296 8.94 -0.39 27.24
C PRO A 296 9.19 -1.84 27.67
N ILE A 297 9.54 -2.69 26.72
CA ILE A 297 9.91 -4.08 26.96
C ILE A 297 11.20 -4.12 27.79
N THR A 298 11.18 -4.79 28.92
CA THR A 298 12.35 -4.97 29.80
C THR A 298 12.81 -6.43 29.80
N ASN A 299 14.04 -6.72 30.25
CA ASN A 299 14.48 -8.11 30.43
C ASN A 299 13.53 -8.92 31.33
N ALA A 300 12.96 -8.33 32.38
CA ALA A 300 11.97 -9.00 33.22
C ALA A 300 10.67 -9.34 32.47
N SER A 301 10.27 -8.49 31.50
CA SER A 301 9.14 -8.74 30.60
C SER A 301 9.43 -9.88 29.61
N LEU A 302 10.67 -9.99 29.14
CA LEU A 302 11.13 -11.09 28.28
C LEU A 302 11.23 -12.42 29.06
N ASP A 303 11.74 -12.37 30.30
CA ASP A 303 11.79 -13.52 31.21
C ASP A 303 10.39 -14.05 31.53
N GLN A 304 9.43 -13.16 31.78
CA GLN A 304 8.04 -13.49 32.09
C GLN A 304 7.37 -14.34 30.98
N ILE A 305 7.60 -13.99 29.72
CA ILE A 305 6.99 -14.68 28.57
C ILE A 305 7.83 -15.85 28.04
N SER A 306 9.00 -16.12 28.64
CA SER A 306 9.91 -17.18 28.20
C SER A 306 9.41 -18.58 28.53
N GLY A 307 9.83 -19.57 27.75
CA GLY A 307 9.45 -20.98 27.90
C GLY A 307 8.38 -21.42 26.91
N LYS A 308 7.66 -22.50 27.22
CA LYS A 308 6.55 -23.01 26.42
C LYS A 308 5.28 -22.23 26.75
N GLY A 309 4.52 -21.85 25.74
CA GLY A 309 3.16 -21.37 25.92
C GLY A 309 2.26 -21.76 24.75
N TYR A 310 0.99 -21.37 24.85
CA TYR A 310 -0.11 -21.79 24.00
C TYR A 310 -0.80 -20.59 23.40
N TYR A 311 -1.18 -20.68 22.13
CA TYR A 311 -2.18 -19.79 21.55
C TYR A 311 -3.55 -20.16 22.11
N ILE A 312 -4.31 -19.17 22.58
CA ILE A 312 -5.61 -19.38 23.23
C ILE A 312 -6.74 -18.86 22.35
N ALA A 313 -6.61 -17.62 21.91
CA ALA A 313 -7.58 -16.95 21.06
C ALA A 313 -6.89 -15.88 20.21
N TRP A 314 -7.48 -15.55 19.07
CA TRP A 314 -7.05 -14.42 18.24
C TRP A 314 -8.22 -13.83 17.46
N ALA A 315 -8.10 -12.57 17.09
CA ALA A 315 -8.98 -11.91 16.15
C ALA A 315 -8.14 -11.06 15.19
N TYR A 316 -8.46 -11.09 13.90
CA TYR A 316 -7.79 -10.34 12.84
C TYR A 316 -8.83 -9.71 11.92
N ARG A 317 -8.60 -8.44 11.52
CA ARG A 317 -9.38 -7.79 10.47
C ARG A 317 -8.74 -7.84 9.10
N PHE A 318 -7.42 -7.95 9.03
CA PHE A 318 -6.71 -8.18 7.78
C PHE A 318 -7.19 -9.50 7.12
N PRO A 319 -7.80 -9.47 5.91
CA PRO A 319 -8.49 -10.64 5.36
C PRO A 319 -7.63 -11.87 5.15
N GLU A 320 -6.35 -11.68 4.81
CA GLU A 320 -5.38 -12.76 4.55
C GLU A 320 -5.06 -13.52 5.84
N PHE A 321 -4.64 -12.82 6.90
CA PHE A 321 -4.42 -13.42 8.22
C PHE A 321 -5.71 -13.97 8.83
N LYS A 322 -6.86 -13.33 8.59
CA LYS A 322 -8.16 -13.87 9.06
C LYS A 322 -8.46 -15.21 8.41
N LYS A 323 -8.11 -15.41 7.13
CA LYS A 323 -8.25 -16.69 6.43
C LYS A 323 -7.26 -17.71 6.95
N GLU A 324 -5.96 -17.42 6.92
CA GLU A 324 -4.90 -18.33 7.37
C GLU A 324 -5.11 -18.78 8.83
N ALA A 325 -5.39 -17.84 9.72
CA ALA A 325 -5.63 -18.14 11.13
C ALA A 325 -6.98 -18.85 11.38
N SER A 326 -7.91 -18.90 10.41
CA SER A 326 -9.12 -19.74 10.51
C SER A 326 -8.87 -21.21 10.20
N GLU A 327 -7.74 -21.53 9.55
CA GLU A 327 -7.30 -22.89 9.25
C GLU A 327 -6.49 -23.51 10.41
N ILE A 328 -6.04 -22.70 11.38
CA ILE A 328 -5.32 -23.15 12.58
C ILE A 328 -6.31 -23.72 13.61
N HIS A 329 -6.10 -24.97 14.01
CA HIS A 329 -6.92 -25.68 15.00
C HIS A 329 -6.32 -25.67 16.40
N ALA A 330 -5.00 -25.78 16.51
CA ALA A 330 -4.27 -25.70 17.78
C ALA A 330 -2.86 -25.19 17.51
N ALA A 331 -2.33 -24.35 18.40
CA ALA A 331 -0.95 -23.88 18.28
C ALA A 331 -0.29 -23.66 19.64
N PHE A 332 0.99 -24.00 19.72
CA PHE A 332 1.85 -23.73 20.87
C PHE A 332 3.24 -23.31 20.39
N TYR A 333 3.99 -22.65 21.26
CA TYR A 333 5.26 -22.04 20.92
C TYR A 333 6.28 -22.20 22.05
N TYR A 334 7.56 -21.94 21.72
CA TYR A 334 8.61 -21.70 22.69
C TYR A 334 9.24 -20.32 22.43
N LEU A 335 9.29 -19.48 23.45
CA LEU A 335 10.05 -18.23 23.46
C LEU A 335 11.36 -18.44 24.24
N THR A 336 12.50 -18.14 23.62
CA THR A 336 13.81 -18.18 24.27
C THR A 336 14.48 -16.81 24.17
N PRO A 337 14.54 -16.02 25.26
CA PRO A 337 15.16 -14.70 25.22
C PRO A 337 16.69 -14.78 25.08
N ASN A 338 17.24 -13.80 24.38
CA ASN A 338 18.67 -13.58 24.15
C ASN A 338 19.01 -12.16 24.64
N HIS A 339 19.37 -12.05 25.92
CA HIS A 339 19.66 -10.78 26.58
C HIS A 339 20.98 -10.11 26.12
N THR A 340 21.77 -10.77 25.26
CA THR A 340 23.04 -10.20 24.75
C THR A 340 22.87 -9.43 23.45
N GLU A 341 21.83 -9.73 22.68
CA GLU A 341 21.52 -9.08 21.41
C GLU A 341 20.16 -8.35 21.46
N ASP A 342 19.52 -8.33 22.65
CA ASP A 342 18.13 -7.98 22.90
C ASP A 342 17.19 -8.72 21.92
N THR A 343 16.88 -10.00 22.16
CA THR A 343 16.10 -10.78 21.17
C THR A 343 15.25 -11.86 21.83
N ILE A 344 14.26 -12.38 21.09
CA ILE A 344 13.54 -13.59 21.49
C ILE A 344 13.51 -14.53 20.30
N LEU A 345 14.05 -15.74 20.45
CA LEU A 345 13.85 -16.80 19.49
C LEU A 345 12.44 -17.39 19.68
N LEU A 346 11.62 -17.31 18.65
CA LEU A 346 10.28 -17.91 18.57
C LEU A 346 10.34 -19.20 17.76
N ARG A 347 9.79 -20.29 18.31
CA ARG A 347 9.56 -21.56 17.60
C ARG A 347 8.12 -21.98 17.78
N GLU A 348 7.39 -22.18 16.68
CA GLU A 348 5.95 -22.40 16.70
C GLU A 348 5.57 -23.74 16.10
N TYR A 349 4.53 -24.33 16.66
CA TYR A 349 3.95 -25.59 16.25
C TYR A 349 2.46 -25.34 16.05
N MET A 350 2.01 -25.44 14.81
CA MET A 350 0.62 -25.16 14.42
C MET A 350 0.01 -26.40 13.79
N THR A 351 -1.20 -26.78 14.21
CA THR A 351 -1.99 -27.83 13.56
C THR A 351 -3.02 -27.17 12.64
N MET A 352 -3.00 -27.53 11.36
CA MET A 352 -3.94 -27.11 10.33
C MET A 352 -4.35 -28.38 9.57
N ASP A 353 -5.63 -28.75 9.49
CA ASP A 353 -6.03 -30.10 9.04
C ASP A 353 -5.47 -30.43 7.63
N PRO A 354 -4.77 -31.57 7.42
CA PRO A 354 -4.44 -32.67 8.34
C PRO A 354 -2.97 -32.67 8.84
N LEU A 355 -2.27 -31.53 8.81
CA LEU A 355 -0.83 -31.40 9.01
C LEU A 355 -0.46 -30.72 10.35
N CYS A 356 0.68 -31.11 10.90
CA CYS A 356 1.43 -30.29 11.85
C CYS A 356 2.53 -29.53 11.09
N LEU A 357 2.56 -28.21 11.26
CA LEU A 357 3.60 -27.34 10.72
C LEU A 357 4.51 -26.85 11.87
N LEU A 358 5.82 -26.95 11.66
CA LEU A 358 6.82 -26.25 12.45
C LEU A 358 7.11 -24.92 11.74
N HIS A 359 6.74 -23.81 12.37
CA HIS A 359 7.05 -22.47 11.85
C HIS A 359 8.20 -21.85 12.66
N GLY A 360 9.20 -21.32 11.95
CA GLY A 360 10.32 -20.59 12.53
C GLY A 360 10.31 -19.15 12.02
N LEU A 361 9.72 -18.25 12.79
CA LEU A 361 9.48 -16.86 12.38
C LEU A 361 10.51 -15.90 12.99
N THR A 362 10.91 -14.89 12.22
CA THR A 362 11.72 -13.75 12.69
C THR A 362 10.78 -12.59 13.05
N GLN A 363 10.49 -12.38 14.33
CA GLN A 363 9.59 -11.31 14.77
C GLN A 363 10.33 -10.21 15.54
N ARG A 364 10.65 -9.08 14.87
CA ARG A 364 11.22 -7.91 15.54
C ARG A 364 10.16 -7.15 16.34
N LEU A 365 10.38 -7.00 17.64
CA LEU A 365 9.57 -6.14 18.52
C LEU A 365 10.07 -4.68 18.56
N SER A 366 10.47 -4.10 17.41
CA SER A 366 10.72 -2.66 17.22
C SER A 366 11.17 -2.30 15.78
N LEU A 367 10.85 -1.07 15.37
CA LEU A 367 11.10 -0.26 14.14
C LEU A 367 12.25 -0.61 13.14
N PRO A 368 12.16 -0.13 11.87
CA PRO A 368 12.41 -0.98 10.71
C PRO A 368 13.79 -0.88 10.05
N GLU A 369 14.23 -2.00 9.46
CA GLU A 369 15.25 -2.01 8.41
C GLU A 369 15.02 -3.18 7.43
N ASN A 370 14.39 -2.84 6.29
CA ASN A 370 14.28 -3.56 5.01
C ASN A 370 14.18 -5.10 5.01
N GLY A 371 12.97 -5.58 5.28
CA GLY A 371 12.47 -6.95 5.08
C GLY A 371 10.97 -6.98 5.41
N THR A 372 10.22 -8.02 5.04
CA THR A 372 8.83 -8.20 5.52
C THR A 372 8.83 -8.66 6.97
N GLU A 373 9.02 -7.70 7.87
CA GLU A 373 8.99 -7.90 9.32
C GLU A 373 7.61 -7.56 9.88
N HIS A 374 7.02 -8.47 10.66
CA HIS A 374 5.72 -8.25 11.30
C HIS A 374 5.91 -7.68 12.71
N TYR A 375 5.59 -6.39 12.87
CA TYR A 375 5.66 -5.70 14.15
C TYR A 375 4.39 -5.92 14.98
N GLY A 376 4.55 -6.15 16.27
CA GLY A 376 3.46 -6.27 17.24
C GLY A 376 3.82 -5.62 18.57
N HIS A 377 2.83 -5.09 19.26
CA HIS A 377 2.98 -4.53 20.60
C HIS A 377 2.72 -5.62 21.62
N LEU A 378 3.73 -5.92 22.45
CA LEU A 378 3.60 -6.82 23.57
C LEU A 378 2.79 -6.15 24.68
N LEU A 379 1.71 -6.81 25.10
CA LEU A 379 0.83 -6.38 26.18
C LEU A 379 0.91 -7.40 27.30
N LEU A 380 1.10 -6.92 28.53
CA LEU A 380 1.22 -7.75 29.73
C LEU A 380 -0.02 -7.52 30.62
N PRO A 381 -0.97 -8.48 30.66
CA PRO A 381 -2.10 -8.49 31.57
C PRO A 381 -1.69 -8.58 33.05
N LYS A 382 -2.67 -8.55 33.95
CA LYS A 382 -2.40 -8.63 35.39
C LYS A 382 -1.86 -10.00 35.84
N ASP A 383 -2.22 -11.06 35.12
CA ASP A 383 -1.70 -12.40 35.39
C ASP A 383 -0.37 -12.59 34.65
N PRO A 384 0.76 -12.84 35.35
CA PRO A 384 2.05 -12.99 34.71
C PRO A 384 2.15 -14.20 33.77
N LYS A 385 1.20 -15.14 33.82
CA LYS A 385 1.15 -16.34 32.97
C LYS A 385 0.55 -16.11 31.60
N THR A 386 0.03 -14.92 31.32
CA THR A 386 -0.58 -14.58 30.04
C THR A 386 0.09 -13.36 29.43
N PHE A 387 -0.03 -13.23 28.12
CA PHE A 387 0.29 -12.00 27.40
C PHE A 387 -0.56 -11.90 26.13
N MET A 388 -0.58 -10.71 25.53
CA MET A 388 -1.21 -10.49 24.23
C MET A 388 -0.21 -9.82 23.30
N VAL A 389 -0.38 -10.03 21.99
CA VAL A 389 0.33 -9.28 20.95
C VAL A 389 -0.71 -8.57 20.11
N ALA A 390 -0.66 -7.23 20.10
CA ALA A 390 -1.48 -6.41 19.23
C ALA A 390 -0.70 -6.09 17.95
N TYR A 391 -1.18 -6.61 16.83
CA TYR A 391 -0.63 -6.39 15.49
C TYR A 391 -1.30 -5.16 14.89
N PHE A 392 -0.50 -4.24 14.35
CA PHE A 392 -0.97 -3.00 13.73
C PHE A 392 -2.09 -2.27 14.51
N PRO A 393 -1.96 -2.03 15.83
CA PRO A 393 -3.06 -1.45 16.64
C PRO A 393 -3.48 -0.04 16.21
N GLU A 394 -2.63 0.65 15.44
CA GLU A 394 -2.91 1.95 14.85
C GLU A 394 -3.76 1.86 13.56
N ASP A 395 -3.75 0.71 12.87
CA ASP A 395 -4.51 0.47 11.63
C ASP A 395 -5.84 -0.23 11.94
N LYS A 396 -6.94 0.53 11.90
CA LYS A 396 -8.27 0.00 12.24
C LYS A 396 -8.81 -1.03 11.24
N GLN A 397 -8.25 -1.13 10.04
CA GLN A 397 -8.67 -2.08 9.01
C GLN A 397 -7.82 -3.36 9.04
N ASN A 398 -6.54 -3.26 9.41
CA ASN A 398 -5.61 -4.40 9.39
C ASN A 398 -5.16 -4.87 10.79
N MET A 399 -5.67 -4.26 11.87
CA MET A 399 -5.36 -4.67 13.23
C MET A 399 -5.69 -6.14 13.53
N GLY A 400 -4.94 -6.69 14.49
CA GLY A 400 -5.25 -7.96 15.13
C GLY A 400 -4.79 -8.01 16.58
N LEU A 401 -5.37 -8.93 17.34
CA LEU A 401 -5.00 -9.20 18.72
C LEU A 401 -4.93 -10.71 18.93
N ALA A 402 -3.77 -11.23 19.31
CA ALA A 402 -3.58 -12.62 19.70
C ALA A 402 -3.33 -12.73 21.22
N PHE A 403 -3.87 -13.79 21.82
CA PHE A 403 -3.81 -14.06 23.25
C PHE A 403 -3.12 -15.39 23.55
N PHE A 404 -2.21 -15.34 24.52
CA PHE A 404 -1.25 -16.39 24.82
C PHE A 404 -1.22 -16.69 26.32
N ALA A 405 -0.98 -17.95 26.69
CA ALA A 405 -0.87 -18.38 28.09
C ALA A 405 0.14 -19.51 28.30
N ASP A 406 0.60 -19.70 29.55
CA ASP A 406 1.48 -20.81 29.96
C ASP A 406 0.84 -22.21 29.82
N LYS A 407 -0.48 -22.27 29.65
CA LYS A 407 -1.31 -23.48 29.55
C LYS A 407 -2.46 -23.28 28.56
N PRO A 408 -2.98 -24.37 27.95
CA PRO A 408 -4.13 -24.28 27.05
C PRO A 408 -5.44 -23.96 27.80
N GLU A 409 -5.56 -24.33 29.09
CA GLU A 409 -6.71 -23.95 29.92
C GLU A 409 -6.49 -22.60 30.62
N VAL A 410 -7.22 -21.58 30.17
CA VAL A 410 -7.28 -20.25 30.81
C VAL A 410 -8.51 -20.09 31.73
N THR A 411 -8.40 -19.21 32.72
CA THR A 411 -9.51 -18.85 33.62
C THR A 411 -10.45 -17.84 32.96
N GLN A 412 -11.67 -17.71 33.52
CA GLN A 412 -12.62 -16.70 33.07
C GLN A 412 -12.06 -15.27 33.22
N GLU A 413 -11.36 -14.96 34.32
CA GLU A 413 -10.76 -13.63 34.55
C GLU A 413 -9.66 -13.28 33.53
N GLN A 414 -8.87 -14.28 33.09
CA GLN A 414 -7.88 -14.12 32.03
C GLN A 414 -8.55 -13.83 30.68
N MET A 415 -9.65 -14.52 30.36
CA MET A 415 -10.44 -14.28 29.14
C MET A 415 -11.22 -12.95 29.16
N GLU A 416 -11.72 -12.53 30.33
CA GLU A 416 -12.37 -11.23 30.49
C GLU A 416 -11.39 -10.09 30.19
N GLN A 417 -10.14 -10.18 30.66
CA GLN A 417 -9.10 -9.23 30.28
C GLN A 417 -8.86 -9.22 28.75
N PHE A 418 -8.77 -10.37 28.08
CA PHE A 418 -8.67 -10.40 26.61
C PHE A 418 -9.84 -9.68 25.92
N TYR A 419 -11.07 -9.92 26.38
CA TYR A 419 -12.24 -9.25 25.82
C TYR A 419 -12.27 -7.74 26.09
N ASP A 420 -11.76 -7.27 27.22
CA ASP A 420 -11.66 -5.84 27.52
C ASP A 420 -10.70 -5.14 26.53
N TYR A 421 -9.53 -5.72 26.27
CA TYR A 421 -8.60 -5.23 25.25
C TYR A 421 -9.21 -5.27 23.85
N LEU A 422 -9.89 -6.37 23.49
CA LEU A 422 -10.53 -6.54 22.19
C LEU A 422 -11.66 -5.52 21.96
N THR A 423 -12.46 -5.24 23.00
CA THR A 423 -13.50 -4.20 22.99
C THR A 423 -12.89 -2.80 22.90
N CYS A 424 -11.79 -2.52 23.62
CA CYS A 424 -11.01 -1.29 23.53
C CYS A 424 -10.47 -1.04 22.10
N MET A 425 -10.01 -2.09 21.42
CA MET A 425 -9.58 -2.02 20.01
C MET A 425 -10.77 -1.88 19.02
N GLY A 426 -12.01 -1.88 19.50
CA GLY A 426 -13.21 -1.73 18.68
C GLY A 426 -13.51 -2.96 17.81
N MET A 427 -13.10 -4.14 18.27
CA MET A 427 -13.38 -5.44 17.65
C MET A 427 -14.55 -6.12 18.38
N ASP A 428 -15.31 -6.95 17.66
CA ASP A 428 -16.44 -7.67 18.24
C ASP A 428 -16.04 -9.08 18.71
N LYS A 429 -16.68 -9.59 19.78
CA LYS A 429 -16.39 -10.93 20.32
C LYS A 429 -16.68 -12.07 19.35
N SER A 430 -17.54 -11.84 18.34
CA SER A 430 -17.81 -12.79 17.24
C SER A 430 -16.67 -12.86 16.20
N GLU A 431 -15.73 -11.91 16.21
CA GLU A 431 -14.52 -11.94 15.37
C GLU A 431 -13.43 -12.88 15.95
N VAL A 432 -13.62 -13.41 17.17
CA VAL A 432 -12.64 -14.24 17.89
C VAL A 432 -12.69 -15.70 17.43
N MET A 433 -11.51 -16.19 17.05
CA MET A 433 -11.20 -17.60 16.85
C MET A 433 -10.49 -18.16 18.09
N TYR A 434 -10.66 -19.45 18.37
CA TYR A 434 -10.14 -20.14 19.54
C TYR A 434 -9.40 -21.41 19.14
N THR A 435 -8.38 -21.81 19.90
CA THR A 435 -7.75 -23.12 19.75
C THR A 435 -8.59 -24.24 20.37
N ASP A 436 -8.50 -25.42 19.78
CA ASP A 436 -8.99 -26.69 20.32
C ASP A 436 -7.81 -27.63 20.50
N GLU A 437 -7.20 -27.62 21.70
CA GLU A 437 -6.03 -28.45 22.02
C GLU A 437 -6.28 -29.96 21.82
N LYS A 438 -7.54 -30.42 21.77
CA LYS A 438 -7.88 -31.82 21.44
C LYS A 438 -7.55 -32.18 19.99
N LYS A 439 -7.42 -31.19 19.12
CA LYS A 439 -6.97 -31.31 17.73
C LYS A 439 -5.46 -31.16 17.57
N ASN A 440 -4.68 -30.97 18.64
CA ASN A 440 -3.23 -30.77 18.53
C ASN A 440 -2.51 -32.04 18.00
N LEU A 441 -2.15 -32.02 16.72
CA LEU A 441 -1.39 -33.09 16.05
C LEU A 441 0.13 -32.92 16.18
N CYS A 442 0.61 -31.83 16.78
CA CYS A 442 2.03 -31.49 16.87
C CYS A 442 2.77 -32.08 18.07
N LEU A 443 2.08 -32.67 19.05
CA LEU A 443 2.69 -33.31 20.23
C LEU A 443 3.76 -34.40 19.93
N PRO A 444 3.68 -35.20 18.84
CA PRO A 444 4.76 -36.10 18.47
C PRO A 444 6.02 -35.37 17.99
N LEU A 445 5.85 -34.28 17.23
CA LEU A 445 6.94 -33.46 16.70
C LEU A 445 7.62 -32.63 17.80
N GLU A 446 6.87 -32.19 18.81
CA GLU A 446 7.43 -31.61 20.04
C GLU A 446 8.39 -32.58 20.73
N LYS A 447 7.93 -33.81 20.98
CA LYS A 447 8.71 -34.86 21.65
C LYS A 447 9.98 -35.22 20.88
N GLN A 448 9.91 -35.26 19.55
CA GLN A 448 11.08 -35.51 18.70
C GLN A 448 12.14 -34.41 18.92
N HIS A 449 11.78 -33.13 18.81
CA HIS A 449 12.71 -32.02 19.01
C HIS A 449 13.24 -31.93 20.45
N ASP A 450 12.45 -32.31 21.46
CA ASP A 450 12.91 -32.40 22.84
C ASP A 450 13.94 -33.53 23.04
N GLU A 451 13.77 -34.66 22.36
CA GLU A 451 14.72 -35.77 22.43
C GLU A 451 16.02 -35.46 21.64
N GLU A 452 15.93 -34.75 20.52
CA GLU A 452 17.09 -34.21 19.79
C GLU A 452 17.88 -33.22 20.65
N ARG A 453 17.21 -32.24 21.28
CA ARG A 453 17.86 -31.27 22.20
C ARG A 453 18.52 -31.93 23.42
N ARG A 454 17.98 -33.05 23.91
CA ARG A 454 18.63 -33.86 24.95
C ARG A 454 19.91 -34.50 24.41
N LYS A 455 19.82 -35.20 23.27
CA LYS A 455 20.97 -35.84 22.60
C LYS A 455 22.09 -34.87 22.24
N GLU A 456 21.81 -33.61 21.91
CA GLU A 456 22.83 -32.57 21.67
C GLU A 456 23.55 -32.12 22.96
N LYS A 457 22.80 -31.80 24.02
CA LYS A 457 23.38 -31.52 25.35
C LYS A 457 24.18 -32.73 25.88
N GLU A 458 23.71 -33.90 25.52
CA GLU A 458 24.29 -35.21 25.76
C GLU A 458 25.18 -35.68 24.60
N SER A 459 25.77 -34.79 23.79
CA SER A 459 26.83 -35.13 22.82
C SER A 459 28.16 -34.45 23.12
N GLY A 460 28.15 -33.18 23.53
CA GLY A 460 29.34 -32.32 23.63
C GLY A 460 29.95 -31.93 22.26
N SER A 461 29.31 -32.31 21.15
CA SER A 461 29.71 -32.02 19.77
C SER A 461 28.63 -31.16 19.12
N PRO A 462 28.98 -30.09 18.38
CA PRO A 462 27.99 -29.32 17.64
C PRO A 462 27.40 -30.20 16.52
N GLY A 463 26.17 -30.66 16.73
CA GLY A 463 25.38 -31.28 15.67
C GLY A 463 25.04 -30.27 14.57
N PRO A 464 24.58 -30.74 13.39
CA PRO A 464 24.04 -29.85 12.38
C PRO A 464 22.82 -29.13 12.98
N CYS A 465 22.94 -27.83 13.20
CA CYS A 465 21.89 -27.04 13.83
C CYS A 465 20.60 -27.14 13.01
N PRO A 466 19.43 -27.37 13.63
CA PRO A 466 18.16 -27.01 13.00
C PRO A 466 18.19 -25.49 12.69
N PRO A 467 17.44 -25.01 11.67
CA PRO A 467 17.47 -23.61 11.26
C PRO A 467 17.16 -22.70 12.45
N LEU A 468 18.21 -22.05 12.95
CA LEU A 468 18.20 -21.16 14.11
C LEU A 468 18.24 -19.74 13.57
N ILE A 469 17.09 -19.08 13.60
CA ILE A 469 16.95 -17.74 13.05
C ILE A 469 17.00 -16.72 14.19
N THR A 470 18.09 -15.95 14.23
CA THR A 470 18.35 -14.97 15.28
C THR A 470 17.68 -13.64 14.94
N ILE A 471 16.69 -13.26 15.76
CA ILE A 471 16.02 -11.95 15.73
C ILE A 471 16.91 -10.88 16.38
N LYS A 472 16.58 -9.59 16.23
CA LYS A 472 17.18 -8.47 16.97
C LYS A 472 16.09 -7.46 17.36
N VAL A 473 16.05 -7.05 18.62
CA VAL A 473 15.17 -6.00 19.18
C VAL A 473 16.06 -4.79 19.50
N THR A 474 15.49 -3.59 19.41
CA THR A 474 16.23 -2.35 19.66
C THR A 474 15.59 -1.62 20.84
N ALA A 475 15.99 -1.99 22.06
CA ALA A 475 15.54 -1.28 23.26
C ALA A 475 16.35 0.02 23.46
N PRO A 476 15.71 1.16 23.79
CA PRO A 476 16.44 2.32 24.28
C PRO A 476 17.04 1.99 25.67
N LEU A 477 18.37 2.09 25.77
CA LEU A 477 19.14 1.64 26.94
C LEU A 477 18.65 2.25 28.27
N SER A 478 18.09 1.40 29.13
CA SER A 478 17.87 1.66 30.56
C SER A 478 18.74 0.71 31.41
N HIS A 479 19.73 1.26 32.10
CA HIS A 479 20.68 0.49 32.93
C HIS A 479 20.04 -0.09 34.21
N GLN A 480 20.08 -1.41 34.40
CA GLN A 480 19.98 -2.06 35.73
C GLN A 480 20.89 -3.31 35.89
N TYR A 481 21.00 -3.84 37.11
CA TYR A 481 22.12 -4.64 37.65
C TYR A 481 21.84 -6.16 37.78
N LEU A 482 22.88 -6.97 38.03
CA LEU A 482 22.96 -8.43 37.74
C LEU A 482 23.22 -9.35 38.98
N ARG A 483 22.80 -10.63 38.97
CA ARG A 483 23.39 -11.73 39.78
C ARG A 483 23.28 -13.14 39.12
N ARG A 484 24.14 -14.11 39.54
CA ARG A 484 24.54 -15.37 38.81
C ARG A 484 24.16 -16.70 39.51
N GLN A 485 24.15 -17.82 38.74
CA GLN A 485 24.82 -19.15 38.94
C GLN A 485 24.46 -20.11 37.75
N GLN A 486 25.33 -20.73 36.93
CA GLN A 486 26.40 -21.78 37.01
C GLN A 486 25.98 -23.25 36.63
N HIS A 487 26.78 -23.93 35.77
CA HIS A 487 26.56 -25.20 35.00
C HIS A 487 27.07 -26.51 35.73
N PRO A 488 27.41 -27.71 35.12
CA PRO A 488 27.35 -28.30 33.74
C PRO A 488 26.87 -29.83 33.63
N PRO A 489 27.50 -30.82 32.91
CA PRO A 489 27.16 -31.30 31.53
C PRO A 489 27.21 -32.86 31.20
N LEU A 490 27.23 -33.22 29.90
CA LEU A 490 27.70 -34.48 29.19
C LEU A 490 26.68 -35.65 29.01
N ALA A 491 26.75 -36.58 28.01
CA ALA A 491 27.89 -37.14 27.24
C ALA A 491 27.68 -38.59 26.65
N MET A 492 26.94 -38.80 25.54
CA MET A 492 27.36 -39.46 24.26
C MET A 492 26.19 -39.99 23.37
N ALA A 493 26.06 -39.56 22.10
CA ALA A 493 25.16 -40.19 21.10
C ALA A 493 25.52 -40.01 19.59
N LEU A 494 26.79 -39.85 19.22
CA LEU A 494 27.20 -39.49 17.84
C LEU A 494 27.07 -40.54 16.68
N PRO A 495 26.98 -41.88 16.86
CA PRO A 495 27.14 -42.80 15.71
C PRO A 495 25.95 -42.96 14.75
N TRP A 496 24.70 -42.75 15.20
CA TRP A 496 23.51 -43.15 14.44
C TRP A 496 23.10 -42.16 13.34
N ALA A 497 23.46 -40.88 13.47
CA ALA A 497 23.10 -39.83 12.51
C ALA A 497 23.67 -40.07 11.10
N LEU A 498 24.85 -40.68 11.01
CA LEU A 498 25.57 -40.89 9.74
C LEU A 498 24.92 -41.92 8.80
N ALA A 499 24.01 -42.75 9.29
CA ALA A 499 23.35 -43.79 8.50
C ALA A 499 22.06 -43.32 7.79
N VAL A 500 21.43 -42.24 8.28
CA VAL A 500 20.13 -41.73 7.77
C VAL A 500 20.31 -40.59 6.77
N LEU A 501 21.35 -39.75 6.96
CA LEU A 501 21.69 -38.63 6.08
C LEU A 501 22.03 -39.01 4.62
N SER A 502 22.23 -40.30 4.33
CA SER A 502 22.59 -40.80 3.00
C SER A 502 21.40 -41.13 2.08
N LEU A 503 20.15 -41.00 2.56
CA LEU A 503 18.95 -41.48 1.85
C LEU A 503 17.90 -40.41 1.50
N LEU A 504 18.08 -39.15 1.91
CA LEU A 504 17.06 -38.10 1.75
C LEU A 504 17.04 -37.28 0.44
N PRO A 505 18.06 -37.21 -0.45
CA PRO A 505 18.03 -36.30 -1.61
C PRO A 505 17.21 -36.83 -2.81
N LEU A 506 16.00 -37.34 -2.57
CA LEU A 506 15.17 -38.01 -3.59
C LEU A 506 13.69 -37.56 -3.63
N LEU A 507 13.25 -36.61 -2.81
CA LEU A 507 11.83 -36.20 -2.72
C LEU A 507 11.54 -34.68 -2.71
N ASP A 508 12.44 -33.82 -3.19
CA ASP A 508 12.14 -32.39 -3.41
C ASP A 508 11.45 -32.14 -4.76
N ALA A 509 10.11 -32.20 -4.76
CA ALA A 509 9.30 -31.63 -5.83
C ALA A 509 9.34 -30.09 -5.71
N HIS A 510 9.93 -29.43 -6.71
CA HIS A 510 10.22 -28.00 -6.65
C HIS A 510 8.94 -27.14 -6.75
N SER A 511 8.79 -26.16 -5.85
CA SER A 511 8.01 -24.97 -6.18
C SER A 511 8.67 -24.27 -7.37
N PRO A 512 7.95 -23.94 -8.46
CA PRO A 512 8.56 -23.25 -9.59
C PRO A 512 9.08 -21.88 -9.12
N ALA A 513 10.36 -21.64 -9.32
CA ALA A 513 10.94 -20.32 -9.09
C ALA A 513 10.29 -19.31 -10.04
N CYS A 514 9.90 -18.15 -9.50
CA CYS A 514 9.41 -17.03 -10.31
C CYS A 514 10.36 -16.73 -11.48
N PRO A 515 9.83 -16.44 -12.69
CA PRO A 515 10.66 -16.13 -13.84
C PRO A 515 11.53 -14.89 -13.55
N ASN A 516 12.74 -14.87 -14.08
CA ASN A 516 13.55 -13.66 -14.07
C ASN A 516 12.98 -12.70 -15.12
N PHE A 517 12.31 -11.64 -14.66
CA PHE A 517 11.72 -10.60 -15.52
C PHE A 517 12.79 -9.79 -16.29
N SER A 518 14.05 -9.80 -15.84
CA SER A 518 15.14 -8.96 -16.36
C SER A 518 16.03 -9.65 -17.42
N VAL A 519 15.46 -10.49 -18.30
CA VAL A 519 16.21 -11.17 -19.38
C VAL A 519 16.23 -10.28 -20.65
N PRO A 520 17.40 -9.75 -21.09
CA PRO A 520 17.44 -8.77 -22.17
C PRO A 520 16.94 -9.29 -23.54
N ILE A 521 16.28 -8.42 -24.31
CA ILE A 521 15.76 -8.76 -25.65
C ILE A 521 16.89 -8.78 -26.68
N THR A 522 17.20 -9.97 -27.18
CA THR A 522 18.16 -10.21 -28.26
C THR A 522 17.50 -10.16 -29.65
N ASN A 523 18.28 -10.21 -30.74
CA ASN A 523 17.69 -10.40 -32.06
C ASN A 523 16.94 -11.73 -32.18
N ALA A 524 17.48 -12.82 -31.61
CA ALA A 524 16.79 -14.12 -31.58
C ALA A 524 15.46 -14.05 -30.80
N SER A 525 15.39 -13.23 -29.74
CA SER A 525 14.14 -12.96 -29.00
C SER A 525 13.11 -12.25 -29.87
N LEU A 526 13.54 -11.29 -30.71
CA LEU A 526 12.68 -10.60 -31.68
C LEU A 526 12.25 -11.52 -32.83
N ASP A 527 13.16 -12.35 -33.34
CA ASP A 527 12.88 -13.37 -34.36
C ASP A 527 11.84 -14.37 -33.86
N GLN A 528 11.95 -14.81 -32.60
CA GLN A 528 11.01 -15.73 -31.96
C GLN A 528 9.59 -15.17 -31.89
N ILE A 529 9.42 -13.87 -31.58
CA ILE A 529 8.10 -13.22 -31.54
C ILE A 529 7.65 -12.66 -32.89
N SER A 530 8.40 -12.87 -33.97
CA SER A 530 8.01 -12.41 -35.31
C SER A 530 6.88 -13.27 -35.89
N GLY A 531 5.87 -12.65 -36.50
CA GLY A 531 4.74 -13.36 -37.11
C GLY A 531 3.39 -13.08 -36.46
N LYS A 532 2.44 -14.00 -36.62
CA LYS A 532 1.05 -13.88 -36.16
C LYS A 532 0.87 -14.48 -34.77
N TRP A 533 0.16 -13.77 -33.91
CA TRP A 533 -0.13 -14.16 -32.53
C TRP A 533 -1.59 -13.91 -32.18
N PHE A 534 -2.13 -14.75 -31.32
CA PHE A 534 -3.48 -14.63 -30.77
C PHE A 534 -3.38 -14.25 -29.29
N TYR A 535 -4.18 -13.29 -28.87
CA TYR A 535 -4.39 -12.97 -27.46
C TYR A 535 -5.30 -14.05 -26.85
N ILE A 536 -4.81 -14.75 -25.83
CA ILE A 536 -5.48 -15.92 -25.23
C ILE A 536 -6.18 -15.53 -23.93
N ALA A 537 -5.44 -14.87 -23.04
CA ALA A 537 -5.91 -14.50 -21.72
C ALA A 537 -5.13 -13.32 -21.15
N SER A 538 -5.71 -12.63 -20.17
CA SER A 538 -4.94 -11.77 -19.27
C SER A 538 -5.57 -11.70 -17.88
N ALA A 539 -4.79 -11.28 -16.91
CA ALA A 539 -5.30 -10.78 -15.65
C ALA A 539 -4.66 -9.42 -15.35
N TYR A 540 -5.47 -8.47 -14.86
CA TYR A 540 -5.03 -7.10 -14.56
C TYR A 540 -5.64 -6.62 -13.25
N ARG A 541 -4.82 -5.94 -12.44
CA ARG A 541 -5.27 -5.20 -11.25
C ARG A 541 -5.50 -3.71 -11.53
N PHE A 542 -4.71 -3.14 -12.43
CA PHE A 542 -4.94 -1.78 -12.93
C PHE A 542 -6.36 -1.67 -13.55
N PRO A 543 -7.26 -0.83 -12.98
CA PRO A 543 -8.69 -0.85 -13.33
C PRO A 543 -8.99 -0.59 -14.81
N GLU A 544 -8.20 0.28 -15.45
CA GLU A 544 -8.33 0.68 -16.84
C GLU A 544 -8.03 -0.50 -17.77
N TYR A 545 -6.87 -1.16 -17.61
CA TYR A 545 -6.53 -2.35 -18.40
C TYR A 545 -7.49 -3.50 -18.13
N LYS A 546 -7.95 -3.69 -16.88
CA LYS A 546 -8.97 -4.69 -16.56
C LYS A 546 -10.28 -4.43 -17.32
N LYS A 547 -10.72 -3.16 -17.37
CA LYS A 547 -11.90 -2.72 -18.10
C LYS A 547 -11.73 -2.87 -19.61
N GLU A 548 -10.57 -2.52 -20.17
CA GLU A 548 -10.27 -2.68 -21.59
C GLU A 548 -10.20 -4.15 -22.00
N ALA A 549 -9.42 -4.97 -21.29
CA ALA A 549 -9.32 -6.41 -21.52
C ALA A 549 -10.68 -7.11 -21.44
N SER A 550 -11.57 -6.70 -20.53
CA SER A 550 -12.93 -7.26 -20.40
C SER A 550 -13.84 -7.00 -21.61
N LYS A 551 -13.51 -6.02 -22.48
CA LYS A 551 -14.25 -5.69 -23.70
C LYS A 551 -13.73 -6.43 -24.94
N ILE A 552 -12.53 -7.00 -24.87
CA ILE A 552 -11.91 -7.73 -25.99
C ILE A 552 -12.52 -9.12 -26.06
N HIS A 553 -13.35 -9.37 -27.07
CA HIS A 553 -13.90 -10.71 -27.32
C HIS A 553 -12.86 -11.63 -27.98
N ALA A 554 -12.07 -11.11 -28.90
CA ALA A 554 -10.96 -11.81 -29.55
C ALA A 554 -9.94 -10.77 -30.03
N SER A 555 -8.65 -11.11 -30.04
CA SER A 555 -7.63 -10.28 -30.70
C SER A 555 -6.54 -11.16 -31.30
N PHE A 556 -6.08 -10.80 -32.49
CA PHE A 556 -4.86 -11.31 -33.07
C PHE A 556 -4.07 -10.18 -33.71
N PHE A 557 -2.76 -10.35 -33.79
CA PHE A 557 -1.87 -9.33 -34.33
C PHE A 557 -0.67 -9.94 -35.04
N TYR A 558 0.00 -9.10 -35.81
CA TYR A 558 1.27 -9.41 -36.44
C TYR A 558 2.36 -8.52 -35.85
N PHE A 559 3.46 -9.14 -35.41
CA PHE A 559 4.72 -8.46 -35.16
C PHE A 559 5.64 -8.59 -36.38
N THR A 560 6.28 -7.49 -36.75
CA THR A 560 7.32 -7.45 -37.78
C THR A 560 8.48 -6.60 -37.25
N PRO A 561 9.50 -7.22 -36.63
CA PRO A 561 10.63 -6.51 -36.02
C PRO A 561 11.51 -5.81 -37.06
N ASN A 562 12.08 -4.67 -36.67
CA ASN A 562 13.19 -3.99 -37.31
C ASN A 562 14.36 -3.97 -36.30
N HIS A 563 15.33 -4.86 -36.50
CA HIS A 563 16.48 -5.03 -35.61
C HIS A 563 17.48 -3.86 -35.62
N THR A 564 17.37 -2.94 -36.58
CA THR A 564 18.28 -1.79 -36.72
C THR A 564 17.74 -0.56 -36.00
N GLU A 565 16.42 -0.37 -35.99
CA GLU A 565 15.76 0.75 -35.29
C GLU A 565 15.29 0.40 -33.88
N ASP A 566 15.36 -0.87 -33.47
CA ASP A 566 14.78 -1.39 -32.23
C ASP A 566 13.27 -1.08 -32.12
N ARG A 567 12.55 -1.43 -33.19
CA ARG A 567 11.10 -1.24 -33.31
C ARG A 567 10.42 -2.51 -33.78
N ILE A 568 9.13 -2.65 -33.47
CA ILE A 568 8.27 -3.71 -34.01
C ILE A 568 7.06 -3.04 -34.63
N LEU A 569 6.84 -3.26 -35.93
CA LEU A 569 5.57 -2.93 -36.55
C LEU A 569 4.51 -3.91 -36.03
N HIS A 570 3.58 -3.39 -35.24
CA HIS A 570 2.46 -4.09 -34.63
C HIS A 570 1.19 -3.78 -35.41
N ARG A 571 0.61 -4.80 -36.04
CA ARG A 571 -0.65 -4.71 -36.80
C ARG A 571 -1.70 -5.57 -36.12
N GLU A 572 -2.64 -4.93 -35.46
CA GLU A 572 -3.57 -5.53 -34.51
C GLU A 572 -5.01 -5.54 -35.05
N TYR A 573 -5.71 -6.64 -34.80
CA TYR A 573 -7.09 -6.87 -35.20
C TYR A 573 -7.88 -7.34 -33.97
N MET A 574 -8.62 -6.43 -33.36
CA MET A 574 -9.43 -6.71 -32.17
C MET A 574 -10.91 -6.80 -32.53
N THR A 575 -11.61 -7.80 -32.00
CA THR A 575 -13.07 -7.77 -31.93
C THR A 575 -13.51 -7.21 -30.57
N VAL A 576 -14.09 -6.03 -30.58
CA VAL A 576 -14.57 -5.29 -29.39
C VAL A 576 -16.04 -4.96 -29.59
N GLU A 577 -16.88 -5.24 -28.59
CA GLU A 577 -18.32 -4.90 -28.60
C GLU A 577 -19.10 -5.35 -29.86
N GLY A 578 -18.64 -6.41 -30.52
CA GLY A 578 -19.27 -6.95 -31.74
C GLY A 578 -18.86 -6.26 -33.05
N GLN A 579 -17.75 -5.51 -33.05
CA GLN A 579 -17.15 -4.90 -34.25
C GLN A 579 -15.67 -5.28 -34.36
N CYS A 580 -15.16 -5.37 -35.59
CA CYS A 580 -13.72 -5.49 -35.82
C CYS A 580 -13.08 -4.10 -35.85
N ILE A 581 -12.00 -3.94 -35.09
CA ILE A 581 -11.15 -2.74 -35.02
C ILE A 581 -9.75 -3.16 -35.50
N TYR A 582 -9.20 -2.42 -36.46
CA TYR A 582 -7.83 -2.58 -36.94
C TYR A 582 -6.96 -1.40 -36.49
N ASN A 583 -5.77 -1.68 -35.97
CA ASN A 583 -4.78 -0.68 -35.59
C ASN A 583 -3.39 -1.05 -36.13
N SER A 584 -2.57 -0.06 -36.45
CA SER A 584 -1.18 -0.26 -36.86
C SER A 584 -0.27 0.74 -36.17
N THR A 585 0.60 0.25 -35.30
CA THR A 585 1.51 1.06 -34.47
C THR A 585 2.94 0.54 -34.55
N ASN A 586 3.92 1.38 -34.22
CA ASN A 586 5.32 0.96 -34.10
C ASN A 586 5.68 0.93 -32.60
N LEU A 587 5.83 -0.27 -32.05
CA LEU A 587 6.34 -0.47 -30.71
C LEU A 587 7.83 -0.13 -30.67
N ARG A 588 8.32 0.41 -29.54
CA ARG A 588 9.76 0.54 -29.26
C ARG A 588 10.23 -0.65 -28.43
N VAL A 589 11.45 -1.11 -28.69
CA VAL A 589 12.09 -2.21 -27.97
C VAL A 589 13.17 -1.64 -27.04
N HIS A 590 12.99 -1.79 -25.74
CA HIS A 590 13.98 -1.44 -24.72
C HIS A 590 14.74 -2.71 -24.31
N ARG A 591 15.80 -3.02 -25.04
CA ARG A 591 16.49 -4.32 -24.97
C ARG A 591 16.97 -4.69 -23.58
N GLU A 592 17.69 -3.79 -22.91
CA GLU A 592 18.30 -4.03 -21.61
C GLU A 592 17.25 -4.28 -20.52
N ASN A 593 16.12 -3.56 -20.59
CA ASN A 593 15.02 -3.63 -19.62
C ASN A 593 13.98 -4.71 -19.96
N ALA A 594 14.23 -5.52 -20.98
CA ALA A 594 13.32 -6.55 -21.49
C ALA A 594 11.91 -6.04 -21.89
N THR A 595 11.74 -4.77 -22.24
CA THR A 595 10.42 -4.12 -22.36
C THR A 595 10.06 -3.69 -23.78
N LEU A 596 8.77 -3.83 -24.10
CA LEU A 596 8.12 -3.26 -25.28
C LEU A 596 7.29 -2.05 -24.84
N ASN A 597 7.35 -0.95 -25.59
CA ASN A 597 6.59 0.28 -25.33
C ASN A 597 5.68 0.61 -26.53
N LYS A 598 4.38 0.82 -26.27
CA LYS A 598 3.40 1.41 -27.20
C LYS A 598 3.04 2.81 -26.71
N ASN A 599 3.16 3.83 -27.56
CA ASN A 599 2.53 5.13 -27.28
C ASN A 599 1.14 5.18 -27.94
N GLU A 600 0.10 5.43 -27.15
CA GLU A 600 -1.29 5.54 -27.62
C GLU A 600 -1.91 6.81 -27.02
N ASN A 601 -2.37 7.72 -27.89
CA ASN A 601 -2.92 9.03 -27.52
C ASN A 601 -2.05 9.89 -26.57
N GLY A 602 -0.73 9.66 -26.55
CA GLY A 602 0.23 10.35 -25.67
C GLY A 602 0.60 9.57 -24.41
N THR A 603 -0.14 8.53 -24.06
CA THR A 603 0.16 7.62 -22.94
C THR A 603 1.15 6.56 -23.40
N GLU A 604 2.19 6.29 -22.59
CA GLU A 604 3.13 5.19 -22.84
C GLU A 604 2.75 3.94 -22.05
N HIS A 605 2.48 2.86 -22.79
CA HIS A 605 2.10 1.56 -22.26
C HIS A 605 3.29 0.62 -22.35
N TYR A 606 3.70 0.07 -21.20
CA TYR A 606 4.86 -0.81 -21.07
C TYR A 606 4.44 -2.27 -20.82
N GLY A 607 5.07 -3.19 -21.55
CA GLY A 607 4.94 -4.63 -21.34
C GLY A 607 6.32 -5.29 -21.35
N GLN A 608 6.70 -5.94 -20.25
CA GLN A 608 7.95 -6.69 -20.14
C GLN A 608 7.78 -8.06 -20.80
N LEU A 609 8.63 -8.36 -21.78
CA LEU A 609 8.55 -9.56 -22.61
C LEU A 609 9.09 -10.76 -21.85
N LEU A 610 8.23 -11.75 -21.64
CA LEU A 610 8.60 -13.03 -21.06
C LEU A 610 8.46 -14.10 -22.15
N LEU A 611 9.53 -14.89 -22.32
CA LEU A 611 9.61 -15.99 -23.29
C LEU A 611 9.60 -17.33 -22.52
N PRO A 612 8.46 -18.04 -22.50
CA PRO A 612 8.33 -19.34 -21.85
C PRO A 612 9.12 -20.44 -22.57
N LYS A 613 9.06 -21.67 -22.05
CA LYS A 613 9.80 -22.82 -22.61
C LYS A 613 9.27 -23.24 -23.98
N ASP A 614 7.97 -23.08 -24.25
CA ASP A 614 7.39 -23.31 -25.57
C ASP A 614 7.48 -22.04 -26.42
N PRO A 615 8.28 -22.02 -27.50
CA PRO A 615 8.44 -20.85 -28.35
C PRO A 615 7.16 -20.46 -29.11
N LYS A 616 6.11 -21.28 -29.08
CA LYS A 616 4.77 -20.96 -29.61
C LYS A 616 3.93 -20.11 -28.67
N THR A 617 4.49 -19.67 -27.55
CA THR A 617 3.83 -18.80 -26.59
C THR A 617 4.75 -17.67 -26.16
N PHE A 618 4.17 -16.56 -25.74
CA PHE A 618 4.87 -15.54 -24.96
C PHE A 618 3.91 -14.82 -24.02
N MET A 619 4.46 -14.07 -23.07
CA MET A 619 3.67 -13.23 -22.16
C MET A 619 4.20 -11.80 -22.12
N LEU A 620 3.32 -10.85 -21.79
CA LEU A 620 3.69 -9.48 -21.47
C LEU A 620 3.26 -9.18 -20.03
N ALA A 621 4.21 -8.88 -19.17
CA ALA A 621 3.93 -8.40 -17.81
C ALA A 621 3.87 -6.86 -17.80
N SER A 622 2.74 -6.31 -17.39
CA SER A 622 2.57 -4.88 -17.15
C SER A 622 2.82 -4.60 -15.67
N PHE A 623 3.63 -3.57 -15.39
CA PHE A 623 3.97 -3.12 -14.03
C PHE A 623 4.29 -4.24 -13.02
N PRO A 624 5.16 -5.23 -13.33
CA PRO A 624 5.37 -6.41 -12.46
C PRO A 624 5.93 -6.09 -11.06
N GLU A 625 6.54 -4.92 -10.89
CA GLU A 625 7.03 -4.41 -9.60
C GLU A 625 5.92 -3.75 -8.75
N ASP A 626 4.81 -3.34 -9.36
CA ASP A 626 3.68 -2.67 -8.71
C ASP A 626 2.56 -3.68 -8.41
N LYS A 627 2.46 -4.11 -7.15
CA LYS A 627 1.46 -5.11 -6.72
C LYS A 627 0.00 -4.66 -6.87
N GLN A 628 -0.26 -3.35 -7.00
CA GLN A 628 -1.61 -2.80 -7.15
C GLN A 628 -2.00 -2.63 -8.62
N ASN A 629 -1.04 -2.34 -9.50
CA ASN A 629 -1.29 -2.08 -10.93
C ASN A 629 -0.79 -3.19 -11.87
N MET A 630 -0.15 -4.24 -11.34
CA MET A 630 0.36 -5.36 -12.14
C MET A 630 -0.71 -6.03 -13.02
N GLY A 631 -0.24 -6.64 -14.10
CA GLY A 631 -0.98 -7.64 -14.84
C GLY A 631 -0.10 -8.45 -15.77
N LEU A 632 -0.68 -9.49 -16.34
CA LEU A 632 -0.02 -10.43 -17.23
C LEU A 632 -0.96 -10.80 -18.37
N SER A 633 -0.52 -10.59 -19.61
CA SER A 633 -1.19 -11.09 -20.82
C SER A 633 -0.45 -12.28 -21.40
N PHE A 634 -1.20 -13.22 -21.98
CA PHE A 634 -0.73 -14.45 -22.58
C PHE A 634 -1.12 -14.56 -24.05
N PHE A 635 -0.15 -14.95 -24.87
CA PHE A 635 -0.25 -14.99 -26.33
C PHE A 635 0.28 -16.31 -26.87
N ALA A 636 -0.32 -16.80 -27.96
CA ALA A 636 0.10 -18.05 -28.61
C ALA A 636 0.04 -17.96 -30.15
N ASP A 637 0.76 -18.86 -30.83
CA ASP A 637 0.78 -18.98 -32.31
C ASP A 637 -0.58 -19.42 -32.90
N LYS A 638 -1.50 -19.86 -32.04
CA LYS A 638 -2.84 -20.36 -32.33
C LYS A 638 -3.84 -19.85 -31.29
N PRO A 639 -5.14 -19.76 -31.65
CA PRO A 639 -6.18 -19.34 -30.70
C PRO A 639 -6.53 -20.42 -29.65
N GLU A 640 -6.11 -21.68 -29.87
CA GLU A 640 -6.28 -22.78 -28.92
C GLU A 640 -4.92 -23.17 -28.34
N VAL A 641 -4.82 -23.14 -27.01
CA VAL A 641 -3.61 -23.52 -26.24
C VAL A 641 -3.77 -24.89 -25.59
N THR A 642 -2.66 -25.59 -25.38
CA THR A 642 -2.66 -26.88 -24.67
C THR A 642 -2.78 -26.68 -23.14
N PRO A 643 -3.19 -27.71 -22.38
CA PRO A 643 -3.23 -27.62 -20.92
C PRO A 643 -1.88 -27.23 -20.30
N GLU A 644 -0.77 -27.71 -20.85
CA GLU A 644 0.60 -27.45 -20.36
C GLU A 644 1.03 -26.00 -20.63
N GLN A 645 0.68 -25.45 -21.80
CA GLN A 645 0.88 -24.04 -22.13
C GLN A 645 0.09 -23.12 -21.19
N MET A 646 -1.15 -23.51 -20.87
CA MET A 646 -2.03 -22.76 -19.97
C MET A 646 -1.61 -22.89 -18.49
N GLU A 647 -1.12 -24.06 -18.08
CA GLU A 647 -0.53 -24.29 -16.75
C GLU A 647 0.69 -23.40 -16.52
N GLN A 648 1.57 -23.26 -17.52
CA GLN A 648 2.71 -22.34 -17.46
C GLN A 648 2.28 -20.87 -17.27
N PHE A 649 1.17 -20.42 -17.86
CA PHE A 649 0.62 -19.09 -17.59
C PHE A 649 0.05 -18.96 -16.16
N TYR A 650 -0.64 -19.99 -15.67
CA TYR A 650 -1.13 -20.01 -14.29
C TYR A 650 0.00 -20.02 -13.25
N ASP A 651 1.12 -20.70 -13.50
CA ASP A 651 2.30 -20.67 -12.63
C ASP A 651 2.86 -19.24 -12.52
N TYR A 652 2.90 -18.51 -13.64
CA TYR A 652 3.35 -17.12 -13.68
C TYR A 652 2.40 -16.20 -12.92
N LEU A 653 1.08 -16.34 -13.10
CA LEU A 653 0.08 -15.60 -12.31
C LEU A 653 0.20 -15.88 -10.82
N THR A 654 0.34 -17.16 -10.43
CA THR A 654 0.45 -17.58 -9.02
C THR A 654 1.72 -17.01 -8.39
N CYS A 655 2.85 -17.03 -9.12
CA CYS A 655 4.09 -16.35 -8.76
C CYS A 655 3.90 -14.84 -8.56
N MET A 656 3.16 -14.17 -9.45
CA MET A 656 2.83 -12.74 -9.34
C MET A 656 1.80 -12.45 -8.22
N GLY A 657 1.28 -13.49 -7.54
CA GLY A 657 0.28 -13.36 -6.48
C GLY A 657 -1.10 -13.01 -7.01
N MET A 658 -1.40 -13.35 -8.27
CA MET A 658 -2.70 -13.16 -8.92
C MET A 658 -3.49 -14.47 -8.96
N ASP A 659 -4.78 -14.42 -8.67
CA ASP A 659 -5.63 -15.63 -8.65
C ASP A 659 -6.15 -16.01 -10.06
N LYS A 660 -6.39 -17.30 -10.29
CA LYS A 660 -6.91 -17.81 -11.58
C LYS A 660 -8.32 -17.28 -11.91
N SER A 661 -9.08 -16.83 -10.91
CA SER A 661 -10.37 -16.16 -11.09
C SER A 661 -10.27 -14.69 -11.53
N GLU A 662 -9.09 -14.07 -11.46
CA GLU A 662 -8.84 -12.73 -12.02
C GLU A 662 -8.69 -12.75 -13.56
N VAL A 663 -8.60 -13.95 -14.16
CA VAL A 663 -8.29 -14.13 -15.58
C VAL A 663 -9.50 -13.90 -16.48
N MET A 664 -9.32 -13.02 -17.45
CA MET A 664 -10.22 -12.77 -18.59
C MET A 664 -9.70 -13.54 -19.80
N TYR A 665 -10.59 -14.23 -20.50
CA TYR A 665 -10.27 -15.08 -21.65
C TYR A 665 -10.81 -14.48 -22.94
N SER A 666 -10.06 -14.63 -24.02
CA SER A 666 -10.60 -14.44 -25.36
C SER A 666 -11.48 -15.64 -25.77
N ASP A 667 -12.38 -15.39 -26.71
CA ASP A 667 -13.26 -16.38 -27.32
C ASP A 667 -13.19 -16.20 -28.84
N GLU A 668 -12.27 -16.92 -29.48
CA GLU A 668 -12.02 -16.84 -30.93
C GLU A 668 -13.28 -17.12 -31.76
N LYS A 669 -14.30 -17.80 -31.20
CA LYS A 669 -15.59 -18.01 -31.89
C LYS A 669 -16.37 -16.71 -32.09
N LYS A 670 -16.01 -15.65 -31.37
CA LYS A 670 -16.52 -14.28 -31.54
C LYS A 670 -15.63 -13.42 -32.44
N ASN A 671 -14.55 -13.94 -33.04
CA ASN A 671 -13.66 -13.17 -33.90
C ASN A 671 -14.38 -12.73 -35.20
N LEU A 672 -14.49 -11.42 -35.41
CA LEU A 672 -15.11 -10.79 -36.59
C LEU A 672 -14.08 -10.21 -37.56
N CYS A 673 -12.78 -10.32 -37.27
CA CYS A 673 -11.71 -9.66 -38.02
C CYS A 673 -11.09 -10.49 -39.16
N LEU A 674 -11.33 -11.81 -39.21
CA LEU A 674 -10.81 -12.68 -40.27
C LEU A 674 -11.14 -12.21 -41.72
N PRO A 675 -12.33 -11.62 -42.02
CA PRO A 675 -12.60 -11.06 -43.35
C PRO A 675 -11.70 -9.86 -43.70
N LEU A 676 -11.41 -8.99 -42.71
CA LEU A 676 -10.59 -7.79 -42.90
C LEU A 676 -9.11 -8.14 -43.06
N GLU A 677 -8.61 -9.10 -42.27
CA GLU A 677 -7.28 -9.68 -42.44
C GLU A 677 -7.09 -10.20 -43.87
N LYS A 678 -8.04 -11.01 -44.36
CA LYS A 678 -7.99 -11.58 -45.72
C LYS A 678 -8.00 -10.52 -46.83
N GLN A 679 -8.72 -9.41 -46.62
CA GLN A 679 -8.68 -8.28 -47.54
C GLN A 679 -7.27 -7.66 -47.56
N HIS A 680 -6.72 -7.33 -46.39
CA HIS A 680 -5.40 -6.72 -46.27
C HIS A 680 -4.26 -7.62 -46.79
N ASP A 681 -4.39 -8.95 -46.68
CA ASP A 681 -3.42 -9.90 -47.27
C ASP A 681 -3.44 -9.87 -48.80
N GLU A 682 -4.63 -9.82 -49.40
CA GLU A 682 -4.79 -9.74 -50.86
C GLU A 682 -4.30 -8.40 -51.42
N GLU A 683 -4.51 -7.30 -50.69
CA GLU A 683 -3.97 -5.98 -51.01
C GLU A 683 -2.43 -5.99 -50.96
N ARG A 684 -1.83 -6.48 -49.87
CA ARG A 684 -0.36 -6.65 -49.75
C ARG A 684 0.23 -7.51 -50.87
N ARG A 685 -0.46 -8.59 -51.26
CA ARG A 685 -0.02 -9.46 -52.36
C ARG A 685 0.03 -8.71 -53.69
N LYS A 686 -1.02 -7.94 -54.00
CA LYS A 686 -1.09 -7.10 -55.21
C LYS A 686 -0.04 -5.99 -55.23
N GLU A 687 0.20 -5.33 -54.10
CA GLU A 687 1.27 -4.33 -53.98
C GLU A 687 2.64 -4.94 -54.23
N LYS A 688 2.90 -6.12 -53.66
CA LYS A 688 4.15 -6.85 -53.89
C LYS A 688 4.31 -7.24 -55.37
N GLU A 689 3.30 -7.87 -55.96
CA GLU A 689 3.29 -8.23 -57.40
C GLU A 689 3.52 -6.98 -58.29
N ARG A 690 2.92 -5.82 -57.96
CA ARG A 690 3.14 -4.56 -58.69
C ARG A 690 4.57 -4.02 -58.51
N SER A 691 5.15 -4.14 -57.31
CA SER A 691 6.53 -3.73 -57.05
C SER A 691 7.57 -4.61 -57.77
N GLU A 692 7.30 -5.91 -57.89
CA GLU A 692 8.18 -6.89 -58.55
C GLU A 692 8.05 -6.87 -60.08
N THR A 693 6.87 -6.55 -60.62
CA THR A 693 6.64 -6.46 -62.08
C THR A 693 7.06 -5.13 -62.71
N GLY A 694 7.49 -4.14 -61.91
CA GLY A 694 8.04 -2.88 -62.41
C GLY A 694 7.07 -2.01 -63.22
N THR A 695 5.75 -2.26 -63.11
CA THR A 695 4.72 -1.46 -63.79
C THR A 695 4.50 -0.15 -63.05
N ALA A 696 5.42 0.80 -63.31
CA ALA A 696 5.11 2.21 -63.20
C ALA A 696 3.84 2.50 -64.03
N LEU A 697 2.87 3.15 -63.40
CA LEU A 697 1.68 3.65 -64.07
C LEU A 697 2.02 5.06 -64.58
N ASP A 698 2.08 5.21 -65.90
CA ASP A 698 1.89 6.49 -66.60
C ASP A 698 0.45 7.00 -66.38
#